data_AF-A0A8T6RMU7-F1
#
_entry.id   AF-A0A8T6RMU7-F1
#
_cell.length_a   1.000
_cell.length_b   1.000
_cell.length_c   1.000
_cell.angle_alpha   90.00
_cell.angle_beta   90.00
_cell.angle_gamma   90.00
#
_symmetry.space_group_name_H-M   'P 1'
#
loop_
_entity.id
_entity.type
_entity.pdbx_description
1 polymer ?
#
loop_
_entity_poly.entity_id
_entity_poly.type
_entity_poly.pdbx_seq_one_letter_code
_entity_poly.pdbx_strand_id
1 'polypeptide(L)'
;MEQKVYSVIRLLYDKKRIFTFNEFYDMCSQKIGLSDSEIIASYLKLKDEKIIVEGSRLIKDEILANKTRWRLFEYINENPGYHFTHVLSEIGIGSHAGRWHLGILEKFGFIRSKKITRFNVYFSKDFPESRDEMVFLLRNDNAKKIIEIINSSPEINASQIEQNMDLKYSTIHYYLSKLMKSKLLEQIQENNIIKYKIKEHDLIFLEKFFDFKDKILDIPKKAKEKIIMPYDSKGTINVLREFDYVGGDIRFKIAVQNQSEFSITKIHVLLNSTEQYLVDDKVKTIDVLSPNESRGVDFILTPLTCGKSTIYATISYSDYKGVPQSLVVNPKEVWIKCPLVTPKHVAMNEILTWKKELLNGTSSIEYSNIPDTQAFKIALDQISALDLSQIDLDQTAKSATYSGVAKVTNQKIIVEINLYNQKINLNVWTSELKQATGFIAYIRNLIKMAVDNAKLVQVKVETLGQRIIDSFEISQRILDIFNFCKENMLINDYLILLGEIYNRLERSFPDIKCIDEILEWKEILNDEYRIGVTLPEFLSIKLQFQTLDWLNKILEITKTNAQAYKNSFDDQEIPFEKIDLRIKELENNYHYEMKRYSQSILKYLMVIHKGTGLTIYEKAFFKPFIDPDLVGGFLTAIQSFGSEISSTETSMKKLVYKNFQIEIEDGDYIRTALILNGEPTEHLLKQLQKYVKEFENTFRENLINWSGNLQVFKSKDENLEKIF
;
A
#
# COMPACT_ATOMS: atom_id res chain seq x y z
N MET A 1 16.60 -30.55 3.14
CA MET A 1 15.13 -30.52 3.13
C MET A 1 14.63 -29.68 1.96
N GLU A 2 14.98 -28.40 1.92
CA GLU A 2 14.61 -27.44 0.87
C GLU A 2 14.91 -27.89 -0.55
N GLN A 3 16.08 -28.50 -0.81
CA GLN A 3 16.41 -29.02 -2.15
C GLN A 3 15.45 -30.13 -2.64
N LYS A 4 14.88 -30.93 -1.71
CA LYS A 4 13.89 -31.97 -2.06
C LYS A 4 12.52 -31.35 -2.39
N VAL A 5 12.14 -30.30 -1.67
CA VAL A 5 10.89 -29.55 -1.93
C VAL A 5 11.02 -28.75 -3.23
N TYR A 6 12.17 -28.12 -3.45
CA TYR A 6 12.48 -27.39 -4.68
C TYR A 6 12.51 -28.29 -5.92
N SER A 7 12.99 -29.54 -5.81
CA SER A 7 12.93 -30.49 -6.93
C SER A 7 11.49 -30.90 -7.28
N VAL A 8 10.59 -31.01 -6.29
CA VAL A 8 9.16 -31.23 -6.55
C VAL A 8 8.50 -30.02 -7.19
N ILE A 9 8.87 -28.79 -6.79
CA ILE A 9 8.43 -27.56 -7.45
C ILE A 9 8.85 -27.54 -8.92
N ARG A 10 10.11 -27.89 -9.23
CA ARG A 10 10.60 -28.00 -10.62
C ARG A 10 9.78 -29.00 -11.42
N LEU A 11 9.52 -30.18 -10.87
CA LEU A 11 8.69 -31.21 -11.52
C LEU A 11 7.24 -30.76 -11.74
N LEU A 12 6.65 -30.05 -10.78
CA LEU A 12 5.34 -29.44 -10.93
C LEU A 12 5.34 -28.40 -12.05
N TYR A 13 6.38 -27.57 -12.11
CA TYR A 13 6.53 -26.54 -13.14
C TYR A 13 6.65 -27.08 -14.55
N ASP A 14 7.44 -28.14 -14.72
CA ASP A 14 7.64 -28.79 -16.01
C ASP A 14 6.34 -29.43 -16.53
N LYS A 15 5.48 -29.91 -15.62
CA LYS A 15 4.15 -30.45 -15.98
C LYS A 15 3.10 -29.35 -16.16
N LYS A 16 3.09 -28.36 -15.28
CA LYS A 16 2.07 -27.31 -15.17
C LYS A 16 2.69 -26.03 -14.61
N ARG A 17 2.91 -25.06 -15.50
CA ARG A 17 3.58 -23.78 -15.20
C ARG A 17 2.92 -22.94 -14.09
N ILE A 18 1.68 -23.22 -13.71
CA ILE A 18 0.99 -22.59 -12.57
C ILE A 18 0.35 -23.72 -11.76
N PHE A 19 0.64 -23.75 -10.47
CA PHE A 19 0.09 -24.75 -9.54
C PHE A 19 -0.39 -24.05 -8.26
N THR A 20 -1.40 -24.62 -7.62
CA THR A 20 -1.92 -24.18 -6.32
C THR A 20 -1.13 -24.79 -5.19
N PHE A 21 -1.22 -24.22 -3.98
CA PHE A 21 -0.61 -24.81 -2.80
C PHE A 21 -1.05 -26.25 -2.57
N ASN A 22 -2.34 -26.56 -2.75
CA ASN A 22 -2.88 -27.92 -2.59
C ASN A 22 -2.25 -28.92 -3.57
N GLU A 23 -2.14 -28.55 -4.86
CA GLU A 23 -1.48 -29.41 -5.86
C GLU A 23 0.01 -29.63 -5.55
N PHE A 24 0.68 -28.60 -5.01
CA PHE A 24 2.06 -28.72 -4.55
C PHE A 24 2.19 -29.61 -3.32
N TYR A 25 1.29 -29.44 -2.36
CA TYR A 25 1.25 -30.19 -1.12
C TYR A 25 1.01 -31.68 -1.38
N ASP A 26 0.02 -32.00 -2.21
CA ASP A 26 -0.32 -33.37 -2.61
C ASP A 26 0.86 -34.07 -3.29
N MET A 27 1.62 -33.36 -4.13
CA MET A 27 2.81 -33.93 -4.76
C MET A 27 3.98 -34.08 -3.79
N CYS A 28 4.15 -33.17 -2.83
CA CYS A 28 5.20 -33.29 -1.81
C CYS A 28 4.92 -34.45 -0.86
N SER A 29 3.69 -34.59 -0.37
CA SER A 29 3.29 -35.66 0.56
C SER A 29 3.39 -37.05 -0.07
N GLN A 30 3.16 -37.18 -1.39
CA GLN A 30 3.28 -38.44 -2.12
C GLN A 30 4.72 -38.82 -2.52
N LYS A 31 5.61 -37.84 -2.74
CA LYS A 31 6.95 -38.08 -3.32
C LYS A 31 8.11 -37.87 -2.37
N ILE A 32 7.89 -37.16 -1.27
CA ILE A 32 8.94 -36.80 -0.34
C ILE A 32 8.50 -37.25 1.06
N GLY A 33 9.30 -38.09 1.72
CA GLY A 33 9.06 -38.49 3.11
C GLY A 33 9.37 -37.38 4.12
N LEU A 34 8.78 -36.20 3.91
CA LEU A 34 8.82 -35.06 4.82
C LEU A 34 7.47 -34.97 5.53
N SER A 35 7.48 -34.49 6.77
CA SER A 35 6.26 -34.16 7.50
C SER A 35 5.57 -32.92 6.93
N ASP A 36 4.27 -32.79 7.22
CA ASP A 36 3.45 -31.66 6.76
C ASP A 36 4.04 -30.30 7.15
N SER A 37 4.56 -30.20 8.38
CA SER A 37 5.24 -29.00 8.90
C SER A 37 6.50 -28.66 8.08
N GLU A 38 7.31 -29.66 7.72
CA GLU A 38 8.53 -29.47 6.94
C GLU A 38 8.24 -29.02 5.50
N ILE A 39 7.16 -29.52 4.90
CA ILE A 39 6.71 -29.12 3.56
C ILE A 39 6.22 -27.68 3.57
N ILE A 40 5.38 -27.32 4.56
CA ILE A 40 4.85 -25.96 4.74
C ILE A 40 5.97 -24.97 5.00
N ALA A 41 6.87 -25.25 5.95
CA ALA A 41 8.00 -24.39 6.27
C ALA A 41 8.93 -24.18 5.07
N SER A 42 9.23 -25.25 4.32
CA SER A 42 10.02 -25.15 3.09
C SER A 42 9.32 -24.31 2.03
N TYR A 43 8.01 -24.45 1.85
CA TYR A 43 7.22 -23.66 0.89
C TYR A 43 7.20 -22.17 1.24
N LEU A 44 6.94 -21.85 2.52
CA LEU A 44 6.94 -20.47 3.01
C LEU A 44 8.32 -19.84 2.85
N LYS A 45 9.39 -20.55 3.20
CA LYS A 45 10.77 -20.07 3.02
C LYS A 45 11.09 -19.78 1.54
N LEU A 46 10.68 -20.65 0.62
CA LEU A 46 10.86 -20.44 -0.82
C LEU A 46 10.05 -19.23 -1.34
N LYS A 47 8.88 -18.92 -0.74
CA LYS A 47 8.13 -17.69 -1.03
C LYS A 47 8.83 -16.45 -0.49
N ASP A 48 9.31 -16.50 0.76
CA ASP A 48 9.98 -15.38 1.42
C ASP A 48 11.30 -15.02 0.72
N GLU A 49 12.06 -16.02 0.30
CA GLU A 49 13.28 -15.84 -0.52
C GLU A 49 12.97 -15.46 -1.98
N LYS A 50 11.68 -15.34 -2.33
CA LYS A 50 11.15 -15.05 -3.68
C LYS A 50 11.66 -16.04 -4.73
N ILE A 51 11.95 -17.29 -4.34
CA ILE A 51 12.32 -18.36 -5.25
C ILE A 51 11.13 -18.77 -6.12
N ILE A 52 9.95 -18.82 -5.50
CA ILE A 52 8.65 -18.96 -6.15
C ILE A 52 7.78 -17.74 -5.86
N VAL A 53 6.87 -17.42 -6.78
CA VAL A 53 5.84 -16.41 -6.54
C VAL A 53 4.50 -16.94 -7.05
N GLU A 54 3.48 -16.91 -6.19
CA GLU A 54 2.14 -17.40 -6.54
C GLU A 54 1.57 -16.72 -7.79
N GLY A 55 0.89 -17.51 -8.62
CA GLY A 55 0.35 -17.08 -9.91
C GLY A 55 1.39 -16.79 -11.00
N SER A 56 2.69 -16.89 -10.71
CA SER A 56 3.75 -16.76 -11.71
C SER A 56 3.92 -18.06 -12.51
N ARG A 57 4.27 -17.92 -13.80
CA ARG A 57 4.73 -18.99 -14.70
C ARG A 57 6.27 -19.13 -14.76
N LEU A 58 6.96 -18.33 -13.96
CA LEU A 58 8.42 -18.31 -13.83
C LEU A 58 8.84 -18.57 -12.37
N ILE A 59 10.00 -19.23 -12.19
CA ILE A 59 10.72 -19.36 -10.91
C ILE A 59 12.04 -18.56 -10.95
N LYS A 60 12.62 -18.24 -9.79
CA LYS A 60 13.74 -17.30 -9.64
C LYS A 60 14.96 -17.64 -10.52
N ASP A 61 15.32 -18.91 -10.64
CA ASP A 61 16.45 -19.35 -11.48
C ASP A 61 16.21 -19.12 -12.99
N GLU A 62 14.96 -19.11 -13.44
CA GLU A 62 14.62 -18.84 -14.85
C GLU A 62 14.57 -17.33 -15.15
N ILE A 63 14.71 -16.46 -14.14
CA ILE A 63 14.52 -15.03 -14.32
C ILE A 63 15.66 -14.41 -15.14
N LEU A 64 16.89 -14.68 -14.73
CA LEU A 64 18.08 -14.18 -15.41
C LEU A 64 18.47 -15.02 -16.64
N ALA A 65 17.81 -16.15 -16.90
CA ALA A 65 18.02 -16.91 -18.14
C ALA A 65 17.52 -16.17 -19.40
N ASN A 66 16.63 -15.18 -19.24
CA ASN A 66 16.20 -14.33 -20.34
C ASN A 66 17.20 -13.18 -20.54
N LYS A 67 17.75 -13.10 -21.76
CA LYS A 67 18.77 -12.12 -22.14
C LYS A 67 18.38 -10.66 -21.84
N THR A 68 17.13 -10.27 -22.05
CA THR A 68 16.67 -8.89 -21.76
C THR A 68 16.65 -8.60 -20.27
N ARG A 69 16.13 -9.53 -19.45
CA ARG A 69 16.11 -9.40 -17.99
C ARG A 69 17.53 -9.39 -17.40
N TRP A 70 18.43 -10.22 -17.93
CA TRP A 70 19.83 -10.21 -17.54
C TRP A 70 20.49 -8.86 -17.85
N ARG A 71 20.34 -8.34 -19.08
CA ARG A 71 20.88 -7.01 -19.46
C ARG A 71 20.32 -5.88 -18.59
N LEU A 72 19.03 -5.90 -18.27
CA LEU A 72 18.41 -4.93 -17.36
C LEU A 72 18.98 -5.02 -15.95
N PHE A 73 19.11 -6.23 -15.41
CA PHE A 73 19.66 -6.48 -14.08
C PHE A 73 21.12 -6.04 -13.99
N GLU A 74 21.96 -6.46 -14.94
CA GLU A 74 23.37 -6.09 -15.04
C GLU A 74 23.52 -4.57 -15.12
N TYR A 75 22.79 -3.92 -16.04
CA TYR A 75 22.84 -2.48 -16.18
C TYR A 75 22.44 -1.73 -14.91
N ILE A 76 21.37 -2.15 -14.22
CA ILE A 76 20.94 -1.52 -12.96
C ILE A 76 21.98 -1.72 -11.85
N ASN A 77 22.66 -2.88 -11.83
CA ASN A 77 23.67 -3.18 -10.83
C ASN A 77 24.94 -2.32 -11.04
N GLU A 78 25.35 -2.11 -12.29
CA GLU A 78 26.46 -1.23 -12.66
C GLU A 78 26.09 0.25 -12.57
N ASN A 79 24.83 0.59 -12.86
CA ASN A 79 24.34 1.95 -12.98
C ASN A 79 23.10 2.21 -12.10
N PRO A 80 23.23 2.12 -10.76
CA PRO A 80 22.12 2.34 -9.84
C PRO A 80 21.59 3.79 -9.93
N GLY A 81 20.30 3.97 -9.68
CA GLY A 81 19.66 5.28 -9.56
C GLY A 81 19.24 5.95 -10.88
N TYR A 82 19.29 5.25 -12.02
CA TYR A 82 18.65 5.73 -13.25
C TYR A 82 17.14 5.48 -13.24
N HIS A 83 16.40 6.38 -13.89
CA HIS A 83 14.95 6.31 -13.96
C HIS A 83 14.46 5.46 -15.14
N PHE A 84 13.21 5.01 -15.06
CA PHE A 84 12.57 4.11 -16.03
C PHE A 84 12.92 4.41 -17.51
N THR A 85 12.67 5.63 -17.99
CA THR A 85 12.91 5.99 -19.39
C THR A 85 14.36 5.81 -19.81
N HIS A 86 15.31 6.20 -18.95
CA HIS A 86 16.75 6.08 -19.21
C HIS A 86 17.21 4.62 -19.26
N VAL A 87 16.76 3.82 -18.29
CA VAL A 87 17.06 2.38 -18.25
C VAL A 87 16.57 1.68 -19.52
N LEU A 88 15.38 2.05 -20.01
CA LEU A 88 14.83 1.45 -21.22
C LEU A 88 15.52 1.93 -22.51
N SER A 89 15.88 3.21 -22.60
CA SER A 89 16.57 3.75 -23.77
C SER A 89 17.94 3.11 -23.96
N GLU A 90 18.68 2.87 -22.86
CA GLU A 90 20.01 2.27 -22.92
C GLU A 90 19.97 0.80 -23.35
N ILE A 91 18.99 0.05 -22.84
CA ILE A 91 18.82 -1.37 -23.21
C ILE A 91 18.20 -1.53 -24.61
N GLY A 92 17.52 -0.50 -25.10
CA GLY A 92 16.86 -0.49 -26.41
C GLY A 92 15.54 -1.24 -26.43
N ILE A 93 14.73 -1.14 -25.37
CA ILE A 93 13.43 -1.85 -25.26
C ILE A 93 12.25 -0.89 -25.08
N GLY A 94 11.11 -1.24 -25.66
CA GLY A 94 9.89 -0.43 -25.58
C GLY A 94 9.28 -0.38 -24.17
N SER A 95 8.55 0.69 -23.86
CA SER A 95 7.97 0.96 -22.53
C SER A 95 7.12 -0.18 -21.96
N HIS A 96 6.30 -0.83 -22.79
CA HIS A 96 5.44 -1.92 -22.32
C HIS A 96 6.26 -3.17 -21.90
N ALA A 97 7.18 -3.62 -22.77
CA ALA A 97 8.08 -4.73 -22.48
C ALA A 97 9.02 -4.43 -21.31
N GLY A 98 9.51 -3.20 -21.21
CA GLY A 98 10.34 -2.74 -20.10
C GLY A 98 9.63 -2.81 -18.74
N ARG A 99 8.37 -2.33 -18.64
CA ARG A 99 7.58 -2.46 -17.40
C ARG A 99 7.40 -3.91 -16.99
N TRP A 100 7.11 -4.79 -17.95
CA TRP A 100 6.98 -6.22 -17.67
C TRP A 100 8.28 -6.81 -17.13
N HIS A 101 9.41 -6.61 -17.81
CA HIS A 101 10.69 -7.18 -17.40
C HIS A 101 11.20 -6.63 -16.06
N LEU A 102 11.11 -5.31 -15.85
CA LEU A 102 11.48 -4.68 -14.58
C LEU A 102 10.56 -5.13 -13.45
N GLY A 103 9.25 -5.21 -13.69
CA GLY A 103 8.29 -5.71 -12.72
C GLY A 103 8.55 -7.17 -12.32
N ILE A 104 8.96 -8.02 -13.27
CA ILE A 104 9.37 -9.40 -12.97
C ILE A 104 10.68 -9.42 -12.16
N LEU A 105 11.69 -8.62 -12.50
CA LEU A 105 12.94 -8.54 -11.74
C LEU A 105 12.69 -8.07 -10.29
N GLU A 106 11.81 -7.10 -10.10
CA GLU A 106 11.42 -6.59 -8.78
C GLU A 106 10.58 -7.60 -7.99
N LYS A 107 9.60 -8.24 -8.65
CA LYS A 107 8.74 -9.30 -8.08
C LYS A 107 9.56 -10.47 -7.53
N PHE A 108 10.64 -10.87 -8.22
CA PHE A 108 11.55 -11.94 -7.79
C PHE A 108 12.74 -11.44 -6.94
N GLY A 109 12.80 -10.15 -6.62
CA GLY A 109 13.79 -9.59 -5.70
C GLY A 109 15.21 -9.50 -6.25
N PHE A 110 15.39 -9.28 -7.55
CA PHE A 110 16.70 -8.96 -8.14
C PHE A 110 17.00 -7.45 -8.07
N ILE A 111 15.97 -6.63 -8.21
CA ILE A 111 16.06 -5.17 -8.15
C ILE A 111 14.99 -4.62 -7.20
N ARG A 112 15.14 -3.36 -6.82
CA ARG A 112 14.12 -2.56 -6.13
C ARG A 112 13.95 -1.22 -6.84
N SER A 113 12.75 -0.66 -6.78
CA SER A 113 12.49 0.71 -7.25
C SER A 113 12.17 1.65 -6.09
N LYS A 114 12.48 2.93 -6.27
CA LYS A 114 12.12 4.01 -5.36
C LYS A 114 11.55 5.18 -6.16
N LYS A 115 10.51 5.81 -5.63
CA LYS A 115 9.95 7.01 -6.23
C LYS A 115 10.67 8.24 -5.67
N ILE A 116 11.48 8.89 -6.50
CA ILE A 116 12.18 10.14 -6.14
C ILE A 116 11.63 11.26 -7.02
N THR A 117 10.98 12.24 -6.39
CA THR A 117 10.19 13.28 -7.08
C THR A 117 9.10 12.67 -7.96
N ARG A 118 9.20 12.82 -9.29
CA ARG A 118 8.28 12.24 -10.29
C ARG A 118 8.81 10.97 -10.95
N PHE A 119 10.03 10.55 -10.63
CA PHE A 119 10.72 9.48 -11.32
C PHE A 119 10.71 8.19 -10.48
N ASN A 120 10.47 7.06 -11.13
CA ASN A 120 10.75 5.74 -10.57
C ASN A 120 12.19 5.38 -10.94
N VAL A 121 13.04 5.28 -9.94
CA VAL A 121 14.48 4.97 -10.06
C VAL A 121 14.78 3.58 -9.54
N TYR A 122 15.71 2.90 -10.19
CA TYR A 122 15.98 1.48 -9.96
C TYR A 122 17.36 1.27 -9.35
N PHE A 123 17.42 0.31 -8.42
CA PHE A 123 18.62 -0.11 -7.71
C PHE A 123 18.67 -1.63 -7.63
N SER A 124 19.85 -2.21 -7.43
CA SER A 124 19.93 -3.63 -7.04
C SER A 124 19.30 -3.82 -5.66
N LYS A 125 18.78 -5.03 -5.38
CA LYS A 125 18.11 -5.34 -4.12
C LYS A 125 18.95 -4.95 -2.90
N ASP A 126 20.24 -5.26 -2.93
CA ASP A 126 21.15 -5.07 -1.79
C ASP A 126 21.83 -3.69 -1.79
N PHE A 127 21.42 -2.78 -2.66
CA PHE A 127 21.95 -1.42 -2.69
C PHE A 127 21.50 -0.65 -1.43
N PRO A 128 22.39 0.06 -0.70
CA PRO A 128 22.01 0.78 0.52
C PRO A 128 20.97 1.89 0.27
N GLU A 129 19.77 1.77 0.85
CA GLU A 129 18.66 2.71 0.62
C GLU A 129 18.96 4.15 1.08
N SER A 130 19.86 4.30 2.07
CA SER A 130 20.33 5.59 2.57
C SER A 130 21.08 6.42 1.52
N ARG A 131 21.56 5.79 0.44
CA ARG A 131 22.31 6.44 -0.64
C ARG A 131 21.47 6.76 -1.88
N ASP A 132 20.19 6.38 -1.91
CA ASP A 132 19.36 6.48 -3.12
C ASP A 132 19.23 7.91 -3.66
N GLU A 133 18.97 8.89 -2.78
CA GLU A 133 18.80 10.29 -3.19
C GLU A 133 20.10 10.90 -3.72
N MET A 134 21.23 10.58 -3.08
CA MET A 134 22.56 11.01 -3.51
C MET A 134 22.86 10.47 -4.90
N VAL A 135 22.69 9.16 -5.11
CA VAL A 135 23.03 8.50 -6.38
C VAL A 135 22.14 9.00 -7.51
N PHE A 136 20.84 9.16 -7.26
CA PHE A 136 19.92 9.75 -8.23
C PHE A 136 20.32 11.18 -8.61
N LEU A 137 20.68 12.01 -7.62
CA LEU A 137 21.13 13.38 -7.87
C LEU A 137 22.38 13.41 -8.77
N LEU A 138 23.32 12.50 -8.57
CA LEU A 138 24.54 12.37 -9.37
C LEU A 138 24.33 11.78 -10.78
N ARG A 139 23.12 11.31 -11.11
CA ARG A 139 22.73 11.00 -12.51
C ARG A 139 22.40 12.25 -13.32
N ASN A 140 22.34 13.42 -12.70
CA ASN A 140 22.29 14.69 -13.40
C ASN A 140 23.71 15.14 -13.76
N ASP A 141 23.99 15.38 -15.05
CA ASP A 141 25.32 15.75 -15.54
C ASP A 141 25.90 16.99 -14.85
N ASN A 142 25.07 17.97 -14.49
CA ASN A 142 25.56 19.18 -13.81
C ASN A 142 25.96 18.88 -12.37
N ALA A 143 25.16 18.09 -11.65
CA ALA A 143 25.50 17.66 -10.30
C ALA A 143 26.76 16.78 -10.28
N LYS A 144 26.91 15.87 -11.26
CA LYS A 144 28.12 15.05 -11.44
C LYS A 144 29.35 15.92 -11.67
N LYS A 145 29.29 16.87 -12.61
CA LYS A 145 30.38 17.80 -12.90
C LYS A 145 30.77 18.67 -11.71
N ILE A 146 29.80 19.12 -10.91
CA ILE A 146 30.10 19.87 -9.68
C ILE A 146 30.93 19.01 -8.71
N ILE A 147 30.56 17.74 -8.54
CA ILE A 147 31.33 16.81 -7.70
C ILE A 147 32.70 16.49 -8.32
N GLU A 148 32.81 16.32 -9.63
CA GLU A 148 34.09 16.15 -10.34
C GLU A 148 35.02 17.33 -10.04
N ILE A 149 34.53 18.57 -10.15
CA ILE A 149 35.31 19.79 -9.88
C ILE A 149 35.74 19.87 -8.41
N ILE A 150 34.84 19.57 -7.45
CA ILE A 150 35.18 19.57 -6.02
C ILE A 150 36.19 18.47 -5.68
N ASN A 151 36.11 17.31 -6.35
CA ASN A 151 37.06 16.21 -6.16
C ASN A 151 38.46 16.57 -6.70
N SER A 152 38.52 17.18 -7.89
CA SER A 152 39.79 17.62 -8.50
C SER A 152 40.40 18.86 -7.86
N SER A 153 39.62 19.64 -7.11
CA SER A 153 40.08 20.82 -6.37
C SER A 153 39.36 20.91 -5.03
N PRO A 154 39.83 20.17 -4.01
CA PRO A 154 39.27 20.23 -2.66
C PRO A 154 39.27 21.67 -2.13
N GLU A 155 38.25 22.02 -1.34
CA GLU A 155 38.10 23.36 -0.73
C GLU A 155 37.81 24.50 -1.72
N ILE A 156 37.12 24.19 -2.81
CA ILE A 156 36.69 25.16 -3.82
C ILE A 156 35.42 25.92 -3.38
N ASN A 157 35.31 27.20 -3.73
CA ASN A 157 34.13 28.02 -3.46
C ASN A 157 33.15 28.06 -4.66
N ALA A 158 31.91 28.48 -4.43
CA ALA A 158 30.87 28.49 -5.47
C ALA A 158 31.23 29.35 -6.71
N SER A 159 31.97 30.45 -6.54
CA SER A 159 32.40 31.30 -7.66
C SER A 159 33.50 30.65 -8.49
N GLN A 160 34.39 29.88 -7.86
CA GLN A 160 35.41 29.10 -8.57
C GLN A 160 34.80 27.90 -9.32
N ILE A 161 33.74 27.28 -8.79
CA ILE A 161 32.96 26.27 -9.52
C ILE A 161 32.30 26.91 -10.76
N GLU A 162 31.74 28.11 -10.63
CA GLU A 162 31.15 28.87 -11.75
C GLU A 162 32.15 29.17 -12.87
N GLN A 163 33.41 29.47 -12.54
CA GLN A 163 34.44 29.71 -13.55
C GLN A 163 34.77 28.46 -14.40
N ASN A 164 34.47 27.27 -13.89
CA ASN A 164 34.72 25.99 -14.55
C ASN A 164 33.46 25.39 -15.20
N MET A 165 32.32 26.09 -15.17
CA MET A 165 31.05 25.61 -15.71
C MET A 165 30.30 26.70 -16.50
N ASP A 166 29.72 26.33 -17.63
CA ASP A 166 28.77 27.20 -18.36
C ASP A 166 27.36 27.13 -17.72
N LEU A 167 27.26 27.52 -16.45
CA LEU A 167 26.01 27.54 -15.68
C LEU A 167 25.89 28.82 -14.86
N LYS A 168 24.67 29.34 -14.72
CA LYS A 168 24.39 30.48 -13.84
C LYS A 168 24.67 30.12 -12.38
N TYR A 169 25.24 31.06 -11.61
CA TYR A 169 25.45 30.95 -10.16
C TYR A 169 24.26 30.36 -9.38
N SER A 170 23.02 30.77 -9.71
CA SER A 170 21.80 30.28 -9.06
C SER A 170 21.55 28.78 -9.29
N THR A 171 21.92 28.26 -10.46
CA THR A 171 21.84 26.83 -10.79
C THR A 171 22.89 26.03 -10.03
N ILE A 172 24.10 26.58 -9.88
CA ILE A 172 25.18 25.97 -9.11
C ILE A 172 24.79 25.88 -7.63
N HIS A 173 24.29 26.98 -7.06
CA HIS A 173 23.75 26.99 -5.69
C HIS A 173 22.60 26.02 -5.48
N TYR A 174 21.70 25.90 -6.45
CA TYR A 174 20.63 24.90 -6.39
C TYR A 174 21.21 23.48 -6.23
N TYR A 175 22.19 23.09 -7.05
CA TYR A 175 22.81 21.77 -6.93
C TYR A 175 23.65 21.61 -5.66
N LEU A 176 24.43 22.61 -5.26
CA LEU A 176 25.19 22.60 -4.00
C LEU A 176 24.27 22.41 -2.79
N SER A 177 23.13 23.10 -2.75
CA SER A 177 22.15 22.94 -1.67
C SER A 177 21.59 21.51 -1.59
N LYS A 178 21.37 20.87 -2.74
CA LYS A 178 20.87 19.48 -2.81
C LYS A 178 21.96 18.47 -2.40
N LEU A 179 23.21 18.70 -2.82
CA LEU A 179 24.36 17.86 -2.46
C LEU A 179 24.74 17.96 -0.97
N MET A 180 24.58 19.15 -0.37
CA MET A 180 24.70 19.32 1.08
C MET A 180 23.59 18.58 1.83
N LYS A 181 22.33 18.69 1.35
CA LYS A 181 21.19 17.97 1.96
C LYS A 181 21.34 16.45 1.88
N SER A 182 21.95 15.93 0.82
CA SER A 182 22.25 14.50 0.67
C SER A 182 23.44 14.02 1.52
N LYS A 183 23.99 14.90 2.39
CA LYS A 183 25.13 14.66 3.27
C LYS A 183 26.45 14.32 2.55
N LEU A 184 26.55 14.52 1.24
CA LEU A 184 27.74 14.20 0.43
C LEU A 184 28.86 15.25 0.60
N LEU A 185 28.47 16.50 0.83
CA LEU A 185 29.37 17.64 0.98
C LEU A 185 29.47 18.14 2.42
N GLU A 186 30.65 18.65 2.76
CA GLU A 186 30.95 19.46 3.93
C GLU A 186 31.23 20.90 3.54
N GLN A 187 30.86 21.82 4.43
CA GLN A 187 31.07 23.24 4.26
C GLN A 187 32.17 23.70 5.22
N ILE A 188 33.20 24.36 4.68
CA ILE A 188 34.28 24.97 5.45
C ILE A 188 34.16 26.48 5.31
N GLN A 189 34.12 27.19 6.43
CA GLN A 189 34.11 28.65 6.44
C GLN A 189 35.50 29.17 6.79
N GLU A 190 36.12 29.87 5.85
CA GLU A 190 37.44 30.47 6.02
C GLU A 190 37.40 31.90 5.49
N ASN A 191 37.75 32.89 6.34
CA ASN A 191 37.78 34.32 5.98
C ASN A 191 36.48 34.82 5.29
N ASN A 192 35.30 34.46 5.82
CA ASN A 192 33.97 34.76 5.26
C ASN A 192 33.67 34.17 3.87
N ILE A 193 34.50 33.25 3.37
CA ILE A 193 34.28 32.52 2.13
C ILE A 193 33.85 31.10 2.46
N ILE A 194 32.79 30.65 1.79
CA ILE A 194 32.25 29.30 1.90
C ILE A 194 32.95 28.39 0.88
N LYS A 195 33.63 27.36 1.36
CA LYS A 195 34.30 26.33 0.57
C LYS A 195 33.61 24.97 0.76
N TYR A 196 33.67 24.12 -0.26
CA TYR A 196 33.04 22.81 -0.25
C TYR A 196 34.09 21.69 -0.35
N LYS A 197 33.89 20.61 0.41
CA LYS A 197 34.71 19.40 0.39
C LYS A 197 33.79 18.16 0.33
N ILE A 198 34.19 17.11 -0.37
CA ILE A 198 33.50 15.81 -0.32
C ILE A 198 33.89 15.09 0.97
N LYS A 199 32.93 14.43 1.62
CA LYS A 199 33.20 13.64 2.82
C LYS A 199 34.08 12.43 2.50
N GLU A 200 35.11 12.21 3.32
CA GLU A 200 36.12 11.18 3.08
C GLU A 200 35.54 9.75 2.98
N HIS A 201 34.50 9.44 3.76
CA HIS A 201 33.84 8.12 3.73
C HIS A 201 33.01 7.85 2.46
N ASP A 202 32.75 8.86 1.64
CA ASP A 202 31.98 8.73 0.39
C ASP A 202 32.88 8.63 -0.85
N LEU A 203 34.18 8.93 -0.76
CA LEU A 203 35.11 8.88 -1.89
C LEU A 203 35.21 7.49 -2.51
N ILE A 204 35.41 6.45 -1.69
CA ILE A 204 35.51 5.05 -2.15
C ILE A 204 34.21 4.61 -2.85
N PHE A 205 33.06 5.06 -2.35
CA PHE A 205 31.77 4.77 -2.96
C PHE A 205 31.59 5.48 -4.31
N LEU A 206 31.99 6.75 -4.37
CA LEU A 206 31.95 7.56 -5.57
C LEU A 206 32.81 6.96 -6.69
N GLU A 207 34.04 6.56 -6.38
CA GLU A 207 34.95 5.89 -7.33
C GLU A 207 34.40 4.57 -7.88
N LYS A 208 33.64 3.83 -7.06
CA LYS A 208 33.06 2.54 -7.46
C LYS A 208 31.91 2.67 -8.48
N PHE A 209 31.10 3.72 -8.40
CA PHE A 209 29.86 3.84 -9.18
C PHE A 209 29.84 4.99 -10.19
N PHE A 210 30.86 5.84 -10.18
CA PHE A 210 30.99 6.97 -11.08
C PHE A 210 32.43 7.04 -11.61
N ASP A 211 32.57 7.01 -12.94
CA ASP A 211 33.87 7.15 -13.60
C ASP A 211 34.33 8.61 -13.48
N PHE A 212 35.13 8.90 -12.46
CA PHE A 212 35.88 10.15 -12.27
C PHE A 212 37.25 10.00 -12.94
N LYS A 213 37.29 9.90 -14.27
CA LYS A 213 38.57 9.88 -14.98
C LYS A 213 39.22 11.25 -14.94
N ASP A 214 40.49 11.27 -14.52
CA ASP A 214 41.42 12.38 -14.69
C ASP A 214 41.53 12.79 -16.17
N LYS A 215 40.65 13.68 -16.61
CA LYS A 215 40.82 14.43 -17.85
C LYS A 215 40.72 15.91 -17.55
N ILE A 216 41.89 16.51 -17.47
CA ILE A 216 42.12 17.95 -17.60
C ILE A 216 41.36 18.43 -18.85
N LEU A 217 40.30 19.20 -18.63
CA LEU A 217 39.53 19.85 -19.69
C LEU A 217 40.30 21.11 -20.13
N ASP A 218 41.01 20.98 -21.25
CA ASP A 218 41.47 22.13 -22.04
C ASP A 218 40.26 22.93 -22.54
N ILE A 219 40.12 24.17 -22.08
CA ILE A 219 39.12 25.13 -22.56
C ILE A 219 39.78 26.04 -23.60
N PRO A 220 39.31 26.08 -24.87
CA PRO A 220 39.77 27.08 -25.82
C PRO A 220 39.29 28.48 -25.41
N LYS A 221 40.26 29.41 -25.29
CA LYS A 221 40.03 30.86 -25.20
C LYS A 221 39.33 31.39 -26.46
N LYS A 222 38.25 32.16 -26.28
CA LYS A 222 38.00 33.46 -26.93
C LYS A 222 36.76 34.09 -26.28
N ALA A 223 36.96 35.13 -25.49
CA ALA A 223 37.08 36.54 -25.89
C ALA A 223 35.72 37.22 -25.78
N LYS A 224 35.65 38.10 -24.77
CA LYS A 224 34.57 39.01 -24.45
C LYS A 224 34.05 39.71 -25.71
N GLU A 225 32.74 39.87 -25.81
CA GLU A 225 32.18 41.18 -26.15
C GLU A 225 30.76 41.37 -25.64
N LYS A 226 30.42 42.65 -25.52
CA LYS A 226 29.50 43.29 -24.58
C LYS A 226 28.01 42.97 -24.78
N ILE A 227 27.31 43.01 -23.65
CA ILE A 227 25.86 43.21 -23.55
C ILE A 227 25.49 44.54 -24.22
N ILE A 228 24.60 44.49 -25.21
CA ILE A 228 23.72 45.59 -25.61
C ILE A 228 22.29 45.04 -25.47
N MET A 229 21.50 45.64 -24.57
CA MET A 229 20.03 45.61 -24.65
C MET A 229 19.58 46.78 -25.52
N PRO A 230 18.31 46.84 -25.97
CA PRO A 230 17.48 45.84 -26.63
C PRO A 230 17.24 46.26 -28.09
N TYR A 231 17.21 45.32 -29.05
CA TYR A 231 16.77 45.63 -30.40
C TYR A 231 15.40 45.01 -30.64
N ASP A 232 14.41 45.86 -30.82
CA ASP A 232 13.09 45.53 -31.33
C ASP A 232 13.25 45.09 -32.80
N SER A 233 13.43 43.79 -33.06
CA SER A 233 13.37 43.27 -34.43
C SER A 233 11.93 42.90 -34.74
N LYS A 234 11.15 43.90 -35.16
CA LYS A 234 10.05 43.62 -36.08
C LYS A 234 10.63 42.94 -37.32
N GLY A 235 10.25 41.68 -37.52
CA GLY A 235 10.28 41.00 -38.80
C GLY A 235 11.10 39.72 -38.76
N THR A 236 10.54 38.52 -38.96
CA THR A 236 9.29 38.25 -39.68
C THR A 236 8.91 36.77 -39.51
N ILE A 237 9.02 36.22 -38.29
CA ILE A 237 8.36 34.93 -38.01
C ILE A 237 6.88 35.21 -37.74
N ASN A 238 6.02 34.84 -38.68
CA ASN A 238 4.57 34.95 -38.54
C ASN A 238 3.99 33.61 -38.05
N VAL A 239 2.93 33.68 -37.25
CA VAL A 239 2.28 32.49 -36.72
C VAL A 239 0.80 32.58 -36.93
N LEU A 240 0.26 31.62 -37.67
CA LEU A 240 -1.16 31.42 -37.85
C LEU A 240 -1.63 30.29 -36.96
N ARG A 241 -2.89 30.37 -36.53
CA ARG A 241 -3.52 29.34 -35.71
C ARG A 241 -4.99 29.22 -36.07
N GLU A 242 -5.45 27.99 -36.22
CA GLU A 242 -6.86 27.70 -36.42
C GLU A 242 -7.19 26.35 -35.78
N PHE A 243 -8.47 26.09 -35.55
CA PHE A 243 -8.92 24.81 -35.04
C PHE A 243 -10.14 24.30 -35.79
N ASP A 244 -10.30 22.98 -35.79
CA ASP A 244 -11.49 22.29 -36.25
C ASP A 244 -11.88 21.15 -35.31
N TYR A 245 -13.13 20.69 -35.42
CA TYR A 245 -13.66 19.59 -34.62
C TYR A 245 -13.53 18.31 -35.43
N VAL A 246 -12.83 17.32 -34.87
CA VAL A 246 -12.53 16.07 -35.57
C VAL A 246 -12.82 14.90 -34.63
N GLY A 247 -13.82 14.10 -34.98
CA GLY A 247 -14.05 12.81 -34.31
C GLY A 247 -14.27 12.90 -32.80
N GLY A 248 -14.91 13.97 -32.28
CA GLY A 248 -15.10 14.14 -30.84
C GLY A 248 -13.98 14.90 -30.12
N ASP A 249 -12.87 15.18 -30.80
CA ASP A 249 -11.77 16.00 -30.32
C ASP A 249 -11.73 17.35 -31.04
N ILE A 250 -10.83 18.24 -30.59
CA ILE A 250 -10.46 19.47 -31.29
C ILE A 250 -9.06 19.30 -31.84
N ARG A 251 -8.90 19.44 -33.15
CA ARG A 251 -7.59 19.53 -33.78
C ARG A 251 -7.21 21.00 -33.87
N PHE A 252 -6.17 21.40 -33.14
CA PHE A 252 -5.67 22.77 -33.09
C PHE A 252 -4.37 22.85 -33.87
N LYS A 253 -4.40 23.60 -34.97
CA LYS A 253 -3.28 23.72 -35.91
C LYS A 253 -2.56 25.03 -35.70
N ILE A 254 -1.23 24.96 -35.56
CA ILE A 254 -0.36 26.13 -35.47
C ILE A 254 0.61 26.08 -36.65
N ALA A 255 0.57 27.10 -37.51
CA ALA A 255 1.46 27.22 -38.65
C ALA A 255 2.49 28.32 -38.38
N VAL A 256 3.77 27.91 -38.36
CA VAL A 256 4.92 28.80 -38.23
C VAL A 256 5.35 29.19 -39.66
N GLN A 257 5.53 30.47 -39.90
CA GLN A 257 5.95 31.03 -41.19
C GLN A 257 7.24 31.80 -41.00
N ASN A 258 8.31 31.37 -41.67
CA ASN A 258 9.55 32.12 -41.68
C ASN A 258 9.53 33.11 -42.83
N GLN A 259 9.18 34.37 -42.59
CA GLN A 259 9.28 35.42 -43.62
C GLN A 259 10.57 36.24 -43.45
N SER A 260 11.54 35.73 -42.67
CA SER A 260 12.87 36.34 -42.54
C SER A 260 13.78 35.90 -43.67
N GLU A 261 14.86 36.64 -43.88
CA GLU A 261 15.83 36.36 -44.95
C GLU A 261 16.72 35.14 -44.66
N PHE A 262 16.66 34.57 -43.45
CA PHE A 262 17.52 33.47 -43.02
C PHE A 262 16.73 32.29 -42.45
N SER A 263 17.30 31.08 -42.54
CA SER A 263 16.69 29.87 -41.97
C SER A 263 16.68 29.91 -40.44
N ILE A 264 15.63 29.37 -39.84
CA ILE A 264 15.52 29.14 -38.40
C ILE A 264 15.51 27.65 -38.10
N THR A 265 16.01 27.25 -36.93
CA THR A 265 16.19 25.83 -36.56
C THR A 265 15.72 25.54 -35.13
N LYS A 266 15.61 24.26 -34.76
CA LYS A 266 15.23 23.81 -33.40
C LYS A 266 13.94 24.46 -32.92
N ILE A 267 12.93 24.44 -33.77
CA ILE A 267 11.66 25.11 -33.49
C ILE A 267 10.83 24.17 -32.62
N HIS A 268 10.45 24.63 -31.43
CA HIS A 268 9.55 23.91 -30.52
C HIS A 268 8.26 24.72 -30.37
N VAL A 269 7.14 24.10 -30.68
CA VAL A 269 5.80 24.65 -30.47
C VAL A 269 5.23 24.03 -29.21
N LEU A 270 5.14 24.81 -28.14
CA LEU A 270 4.54 24.41 -26.86
C LEU A 270 3.09 24.91 -26.82
N LEU A 271 2.12 24.00 -26.81
CA LEU A 271 0.72 24.33 -26.61
C LEU A 271 0.42 24.46 -25.11
N ASN A 272 -0.19 25.58 -24.74
CA ASN A 272 -0.68 25.84 -23.39
C ASN A 272 -2.22 25.88 -23.42
N SER A 273 -2.83 24.74 -23.14
CA SER A 273 -4.27 24.61 -22.98
C SER A 273 -4.68 24.68 -21.51
N THR A 274 -5.96 24.99 -21.26
CA THR A 274 -6.56 24.92 -19.92
C THR A 274 -6.77 23.46 -19.49
N GLU A 275 -7.03 23.23 -18.20
CA GLU A 275 -7.40 21.91 -17.66
C GLU A 275 -8.70 21.34 -18.26
N GLN A 276 -9.43 22.13 -19.06
CA GLN A 276 -10.57 21.66 -19.84
C GLN A 276 -10.19 20.63 -20.92
N TYR A 277 -8.90 20.40 -21.20
CA TYR A 277 -8.45 19.49 -22.26
C TYR A 277 -7.34 18.55 -21.80
N LEU A 278 -7.41 17.30 -22.26
CA LEU A 278 -6.25 16.44 -22.41
C LEU A 278 -5.60 16.70 -23.77
N VAL A 279 -4.28 16.75 -23.83
CA VAL A 279 -3.51 17.00 -25.06
C VAL A 279 -2.62 15.79 -25.31
N ASP A 280 -2.55 15.34 -26.57
CA ASP A 280 -1.70 14.21 -27.00
C ASP A 280 -0.21 14.45 -26.70
N ASP A 281 0.39 15.46 -27.33
CA ASP A 281 1.75 15.95 -27.03
C ASP A 281 1.71 17.46 -26.89
N LYS A 282 2.10 17.96 -25.72
CA LYS A 282 2.13 19.42 -25.47
C LYS A 282 3.23 20.15 -26.26
N VAL A 283 4.23 19.44 -26.76
CA VAL A 283 5.34 20.01 -27.54
C VAL A 283 5.47 19.28 -28.86
N LYS A 284 5.43 20.02 -29.97
CA LYS A 284 5.75 19.51 -31.32
C LYS A 284 6.98 20.24 -31.85
N THR A 285 7.76 19.57 -32.69
CA THR A 285 9.06 20.10 -33.18
C THR A 285 9.10 20.26 -34.69
N ILE A 286 9.79 21.29 -35.16
CA ILE A 286 10.15 21.50 -36.56
C ILE A 286 11.67 21.72 -36.62
N ASP A 287 12.37 20.87 -37.38
CA ASP A 287 13.84 20.85 -37.36
C ASP A 287 14.47 22.10 -37.97
N VAL A 288 14.03 22.47 -39.17
CA VAL A 288 14.50 23.64 -39.93
C VAL A 288 13.33 24.24 -40.72
N LEU A 289 13.32 25.58 -40.83
CA LEU A 289 12.37 26.31 -41.66
C LEU A 289 13.11 27.40 -42.46
N SER A 290 13.09 27.27 -43.78
CA SER A 290 13.81 28.14 -44.72
C SER A 290 13.11 29.49 -44.91
N PRO A 291 13.77 30.52 -45.48
CA PRO A 291 13.12 31.77 -45.87
C PRO A 291 11.88 31.54 -46.74
N ASN A 292 10.79 32.24 -46.41
CA ASN A 292 9.45 32.14 -47.00
C ASN A 292 8.75 30.77 -46.86
N GLU A 293 9.27 29.86 -46.04
CA GLU A 293 8.68 28.55 -45.81
C GLU A 293 7.64 28.60 -44.67
N SER A 294 6.58 27.78 -44.77
CA SER A 294 5.58 27.59 -43.73
C SER A 294 5.42 26.13 -43.36
N ARG A 295 5.35 25.83 -42.05
CA ARG A 295 5.08 24.48 -41.56
C ARG A 295 4.08 24.49 -40.43
N GLY A 296 3.10 23.60 -40.52
CA GLY A 296 2.03 23.42 -39.53
C GLY A 296 2.28 22.21 -38.63
N VAL A 297 1.97 22.36 -37.35
CA VAL A 297 1.85 21.25 -36.39
C VAL A 297 0.41 21.18 -35.89
N ASP A 298 -0.08 19.95 -35.73
CA ASP A 298 -1.44 19.68 -35.25
C ASP A 298 -1.37 19.13 -33.82
N PHE A 299 -2.20 19.66 -32.94
CA PHE A 299 -2.41 19.17 -31.58
C PHE A 299 -3.82 18.60 -31.46
N ILE A 300 -3.95 17.43 -30.84
CA ILE A 300 -5.27 16.84 -30.56
C ILE A 300 -5.64 17.15 -29.11
N LEU A 301 -6.71 17.93 -28.95
CA LEU A 301 -7.28 18.33 -27.67
C LEU A 301 -8.56 17.54 -27.42
N THR A 302 -8.53 16.64 -26.44
CA THR A 302 -9.70 15.92 -25.98
C THR A 302 -10.39 16.68 -24.85
N PRO A 303 -11.61 17.18 -25.06
CA PRO A 303 -12.31 17.97 -24.06
C PRO A 303 -12.78 17.15 -22.85
N LEU A 304 -12.60 17.74 -21.67
CA LEU A 304 -13.04 17.24 -20.38
C LEU A 304 -14.21 18.04 -19.80
N THR A 305 -14.46 19.25 -20.25
CA THR A 305 -15.62 20.04 -19.81
C THR A 305 -16.16 20.87 -20.97
N CYS A 306 -17.43 21.24 -20.89
CA CYS A 306 -18.04 22.17 -21.83
C CYS A 306 -17.81 23.60 -21.36
N GLY A 307 -17.69 24.53 -22.30
CA GLY A 307 -17.41 25.92 -21.98
C GLY A 307 -16.60 26.63 -23.04
N LYS A 308 -16.36 27.91 -22.79
CA LYS A 308 -15.39 28.71 -23.53
C LYS A 308 -14.02 28.55 -22.88
N SER A 309 -13.00 28.42 -23.71
CA SER A 309 -11.62 28.40 -23.28
C SER A 309 -10.78 29.22 -24.26
N THR A 310 -9.64 29.69 -23.79
CA THR A 310 -8.68 30.38 -24.63
C THR A 310 -7.40 29.57 -24.65
N ILE A 311 -6.99 29.15 -25.84
CA ILE A 311 -5.77 28.37 -26.05
C ILE A 311 -4.67 29.32 -26.50
N TYR A 312 -3.51 29.23 -25.86
CA TYR A 312 -2.30 29.97 -26.22
C TYR A 312 -1.16 28.99 -26.49
N ALA A 313 -0.12 29.45 -27.16
CA ALA A 313 1.06 28.64 -27.43
C ALA A 313 2.31 29.52 -27.37
N THR A 314 3.45 28.87 -27.17
CA THR A 314 4.76 29.53 -27.21
C THR A 314 5.62 28.80 -28.22
N ILE A 315 6.28 29.54 -29.11
CA ILE A 315 7.24 29.00 -30.05
C ILE A 315 8.62 29.43 -29.62
N SER A 316 9.51 28.48 -29.36
CA SER A 316 10.95 28.76 -29.23
C SER A 316 11.68 28.28 -30.48
N TYR A 317 12.67 29.04 -30.94
CA TYR A 317 13.48 28.69 -32.12
C TYR A 317 14.89 29.27 -31.99
N SER A 318 15.86 28.71 -32.71
CA SER A 318 17.19 29.29 -32.88
C SER A 318 17.22 30.09 -34.19
N ASP A 319 17.66 31.35 -34.11
CA ASP A 319 17.90 32.16 -35.29
C ASP A 319 19.16 31.71 -36.06
N TYR A 320 19.46 32.37 -37.16
CA TYR A 320 20.62 32.08 -38.02
C TYR A 320 21.98 32.30 -37.33
N LYS A 321 22.00 33.01 -36.18
CA LYS A 321 23.19 33.19 -35.33
C LYS A 321 23.27 32.15 -34.22
N GLY A 322 22.32 31.20 -34.17
CA GLY A 322 22.21 30.18 -33.13
C GLY A 322 21.66 30.71 -31.80
N VAL A 323 21.17 31.95 -31.77
CA VAL A 323 20.62 32.56 -30.55
C VAL A 323 19.17 32.09 -30.36
N PRO A 324 18.80 31.60 -29.17
CA PRO A 324 17.43 31.18 -28.90
C PRO A 324 16.52 32.41 -28.81
N GLN A 325 15.42 32.35 -29.54
CA GLN A 325 14.33 33.32 -29.57
C GLN A 325 13.03 32.65 -29.09
N SER A 326 12.09 33.45 -28.59
CA SER A 326 10.77 32.98 -28.15
C SER A 326 9.68 33.95 -28.59
N LEU A 327 8.59 33.39 -29.11
CA LEU A 327 7.43 34.13 -29.59
C LEU A 327 6.18 33.56 -28.93
N VAL A 328 5.35 34.43 -28.35
CA VAL A 328 4.04 34.04 -27.84
C VAL A 328 3.04 34.10 -29.01
N VAL A 329 2.33 32.99 -29.21
CA VAL A 329 1.24 32.90 -30.17
C VAL A 329 0.03 33.58 -29.56
N ASN A 330 -0.59 34.48 -30.33
CA ASN A 330 -1.82 35.14 -29.89
C ASN A 330 -2.86 34.10 -29.43
N PRO A 331 -3.68 34.38 -28.40
CA PRO A 331 -4.66 33.40 -27.95
C PRO A 331 -5.79 33.19 -28.98
N LYS A 332 -6.42 32.02 -28.99
CA LYS A 332 -7.62 31.72 -29.80
C LYS A 332 -8.71 31.16 -28.89
N GLU A 333 -9.92 31.71 -28.99
CA GLU A 333 -11.07 31.22 -28.24
C GLU A 333 -11.61 29.95 -28.90
N VAL A 334 -11.76 28.89 -28.11
CA VAL A 334 -12.43 27.64 -28.48
C VAL A 334 -13.69 27.51 -27.62
N TRP A 335 -14.81 27.17 -28.23
CA TRP A 335 -16.08 27.05 -27.51
C TRP A 335 -16.71 25.69 -27.74
N ILE A 336 -16.90 24.93 -26.66
CA ILE A 336 -17.61 23.65 -26.67
C ILE A 336 -18.99 23.85 -26.06
N LYS A 337 -20.04 23.47 -26.81
CA LYS A 337 -21.43 23.55 -26.35
C LYS A 337 -21.93 22.14 -26.03
N CYS A 338 -22.48 21.94 -24.84
CA CYS A 338 -23.29 20.76 -24.57
C CYS A 338 -24.74 21.04 -25.00
N PRO A 339 -25.35 20.21 -25.85
CA PRO A 339 -26.76 20.36 -26.16
C PRO A 339 -27.63 19.87 -25.00
N LEU A 340 -28.64 20.65 -24.62
CA LEU A 340 -29.76 20.13 -23.84
C LEU A 340 -30.60 19.25 -24.78
N VAL A 341 -30.91 18.03 -24.34
CA VAL A 341 -31.62 17.04 -25.15
C VAL A 341 -33.04 16.80 -24.64
N THR A 342 -33.88 16.25 -25.49
CA THR A 342 -35.26 15.83 -25.17
C THR A 342 -35.49 14.47 -25.83
N PRO A 343 -36.14 13.52 -25.15
CA PRO A 343 -36.29 12.17 -25.66
C PRO A 343 -37.16 12.20 -26.92
N LYS A 344 -36.73 11.45 -27.94
CA LYS A 344 -37.53 11.25 -29.15
C LYS A 344 -37.44 9.80 -29.54
N HIS A 345 -38.51 9.06 -29.28
CA HIS A 345 -38.65 7.68 -29.70
C HIS A 345 -38.86 7.60 -31.22
N VAL A 346 -38.09 6.75 -31.89
CA VAL A 346 -38.18 6.51 -33.35
C VAL A 346 -37.92 5.04 -33.63
N ALA A 347 -38.39 4.55 -34.79
CA ALA A 347 -38.15 3.17 -35.19
C ALA A 347 -36.70 2.95 -35.69
N MET A 348 -36.21 1.72 -35.61
CA MET A 348 -34.82 1.38 -35.96
C MET A 348 -34.46 1.71 -37.43
N ASN A 349 -35.41 1.53 -38.36
CA ASN A 349 -35.22 1.93 -39.76
C ASN A 349 -35.00 3.44 -39.93
N GLU A 350 -35.64 4.26 -39.10
CA GLU A 350 -35.47 5.71 -39.07
C GLU A 350 -34.10 6.09 -38.50
N ILE A 351 -33.62 5.39 -37.45
CA ILE A 351 -32.25 5.54 -36.94
C ILE A 351 -31.20 5.27 -38.02
N LEU A 352 -31.37 4.19 -38.79
CA LEU A 352 -30.44 3.87 -39.90
C LEU A 352 -30.45 4.96 -40.97
N THR A 353 -31.59 5.62 -41.18
CA THR A 353 -31.70 6.75 -42.10
C THR A 353 -30.97 7.98 -41.55
N TRP A 354 -31.18 8.30 -40.28
CA TRP A 354 -30.51 9.41 -39.59
C TRP A 354 -28.99 9.23 -39.56
N LYS A 355 -28.46 8.01 -39.32
CA LYS A 355 -27.01 7.73 -39.35
C LYS A 355 -26.37 8.02 -40.72
N LYS A 356 -27.13 7.98 -41.82
CA LYS A 356 -26.65 8.34 -43.17
C LYS A 356 -26.61 9.85 -43.41
N GLU A 357 -27.46 10.61 -42.73
CA GLU A 357 -27.60 12.06 -42.87
C GLU A 357 -26.69 12.85 -41.92
N LEU A 358 -26.43 12.30 -40.73
CA LEU A 358 -25.75 12.98 -39.63
C LEU A 358 -24.25 12.70 -39.60
N LEU A 359 -23.51 13.62 -38.98
CA LEU A 359 -22.08 13.49 -38.74
C LEU A 359 -21.84 12.71 -37.45
N ASN A 360 -20.88 11.77 -37.48
CA ASN A 360 -20.53 10.93 -36.35
C ASN A 360 -19.28 11.44 -35.61
N GLY A 361 -19.37 11.55 -34.29
CA GLY A 361 -18.20 11.66 -33.40
C GLY A 361 -18.07 10.40 -32.55
N THR A 362 -16.84 9.99 -32.25
CA THR A 362 -16.58 8.75 -31.51
C THR A 362 -15.65 9.01 -30.32
N SER A 363 -15.75 8.19 -29.29
CA SER A 363 -14.78 8.17 -28.18
C SER A 363 -14.73 6.79 -27.57
N SER A 364 -13.67 6.51 -26.82
CA SER A 364 -13.55 5.29 -26.04
C SER A 364 -13.13 5.60 -24.60
N ILE A 365 -13.70 4.86 -23.66
CA ILE A 365 -13.32 4.88 -22.25
C ILE A 365 -12.71 3.53 -21.90
N GLU A 366 -11.43 3.53 -21.54
CA GLU A 366 -10.75 2.33 -21.07
C GLU A 366 -11.15 2.04 -19.61
N TYR A 367 -11.45 0.78 -19.33
CA TYR A 367 -11.70 0.31 -17.97
C TYR A 367 -10.89 -0.96 -17.68
N SER A 368 -10.62 -1.18 -16.40
CA SER A 368 -9.88 -2.32 -15.88
C SER A 368 -10.36 -2.61 -14.47
N ASN A 369 -10.11 -3.82 -13.96
CA ASN A 369 -10.44 -4.25 -12.60
C ASN A 369 -11.94 -4.18 -12.24
N ILE A 370 -12.82 -4.15 -13.24
CA ILE A 370 -14.27 -4.36 -13.08
C ILE A 370 -14.75 -5.28 -14.21
N PRO A 371 -15.71 -6.20 -13.96
CA PRO A 371 -16.28 -7.05 -15.01
C PRO A 371 -16.97 -6.23 -16.10
N ASP A 372 -16.93 -6.72 -17.34
CA ASP A 372 -17.61 -6.08 -18.47
C ASP A 372 -19.11 -5.83 -18.23
N THR A 373 -19.77 -6.75 -17.52
CA THR A 373 -21.19 -6.62 -17.18
C THR A 373 -21.43 -5.40 -16.29
N GLN A 374 -20.56 -5.17 -15.32
CA GLN A 374 -20.60 -4.00 -14.44
C GLN A 374 -20.22 -2.72 -15.19
N ALA A 375 -19.18 -2.76 -16.03
CA ALA A 375 -18.77 -1.62 -16.85
C ALA A 375 -19.87 -1.18 -17.83
N PHE A 376 -20.55 -2.15 -18.47
CA PHE A 376 -21.69 -1.88 -19.34
C PHE A 376 -22.88 -1.32 -18.59
N LYS A 377 -23.22 -1.90 -17.43
CA LYS A 377 -24.29 -1.40 -16.57
C LYS A 377 -24.04 0.05 -16.13
N ILE A 378 -22.83 0.37 -15.68
CA ILE A 378 -22.43 1.74 -15.32
C ILE A 378 -22.64 2.67 -16.52
N ALA A 379 -22.21 2.29 -17.71
CA ALA A 379 -22.39 3.11 -18.91
C ALA A 379 -23.87 3.34 -19.25
N LEU A 380 -24.69 2.28 -19.18
CA LEU A 380 -26.14 2.36 -19.37
C LEU A 380 -26.78 3.31 -18.35
N ASP A 381 -26.46 3.18 -17.07
CA ASP A 381 -27.02 3.98 -15.99
C ASP A 381 -26.69 5.47 -16.16
N GLN A 382 -25.48 5.80 -16.64
CA GLN A 382 -25.12 7.19 -16.91
C GLN A 382 -25.83 7.80 -18.13
N ILE A 383 -26.16 6.97 -19.14
CA ILE A 383 -26.85 7.44 -20.34
C ILE A 383 -28.37 7.47 -20.14
N SER A 384 -28.93 6.52 -19.38
CA SER A 384 -30.36 6.49 -19.04
C SER A 384 -30.77 7.66 -18.13
N ALA A 385 -29.82 8.22 -17.37
CA ALA A 385 -30.01 9.47 -16.64
C ALA A 385 -30.13 10.70 -17.55
N LEU A 386 -29.83 10.57 -18.86
CA LEU A 386 -30.04 11.62 -19.85
C LEU A 386 -31.47 11.54 -20.39
N ASP A 387 -32.03 12.69 -20.75
CA ASP A 387 -33.33 12.84 -21.40
C ASP A 387 -33.30 12.31 -22.87
N LEU A 388 -33.00 11.03 -23.06
CA LEU A 388 -32.94 10.31 -24.33
C LEU A 388 -33.88 9.08 -24.30
N SER A 389 -34.41 8.70 -25.45
CA SER A 389 -35.22 7.49 -25.60
C SER A 389 -34.32 6.30 -25.91
N GLN A 390 -34.39 5.22 -25.12
CA GLN A 390 -33.75 3.95 -25.48
C GLN A 390 -34.49 3.32 -26.64
N ILE A 391 -33.78 2.96 -27.72
CA ILE A 391 -34.33 2.36 -28.93
C ILE A 391 -34.01 0.87 -28.99
N ASP A 392 -32.79 0.50 -28.60
CA ASP A 392 -32.31 -0.87 -28.63
C ASP A 392 -31.34 -1.14 -27.49
N LEU A 393 -31.37 -2.37 -26.96
CA LEU A 393 -30.54 -2.84 -25.87
C LEU A 393 -30.28 -4.34 -26.04
N ASP A 394 -29.03 -4.67 -26.34
CA ASP A 394 -28.54 -6.05 -26.34
C ASP A 394 -27.58 -6.24 -25.16
N GLN A 395 -28.05 -6.93 -24.12
CA GLN A 395 -27.25 -7.23 -22.93
C GLN A 395 -26.13 -8.26 -23.22
N THR A 396 -26.30 -9.11 -24.23
CA THR A 396 -25.35 -10.17 -24.58
C THR A 396 -24.20 -9.58 -25.40
N ALA A 397 -24.52 -8.82 -26.45
CA ALA A 397 -23.54 -8.07 -27.23
C ALA A 397 -23.00 -6.83 -26.49
N LYS A 398 -23.63 -6.46 -25.35
CA LYS A 398 -23.30 -5.30 -24.53
C LYS A 398 -23.32 -4.01 -25.36
N SER A 399 -24.42 -3.81 -26.09
CA SER A 399 -24.65 -2.64 -26.93
C SER A 399 -26.01 -2.02 -26.66
N ALA A 400 -26.10 -0.69 -26.78
CA ALA A 400 -27.36 0.03 -26.65
C ALA A 400 -27.38 1.26 -27.55
N THR A 401 -28.57 1.58 -28.08
CA THR A 401 -28.82 2.75 -28.92
C THR A 401 -29.90 3.62 -28.32
N TYR A 402 -29.64 4.92 -28.28
CA TYR A 402 -30.53 5.95 -27.75
C TYR A 402 -30.74 7.05 -28.78
N SER A 403 -31.91 7.69 -28.73
CA SER A 403 -32.25 8.79 -29.62
C SER A 403 -32.94 9.95 -28.91
N GLY A 404 -32.71 11.14 -29.44
CA GLY A 404 -33.32 12.37 -28.94
C GLY A 404 -33.20 13.49 -29.96
N VAL A 405 -33.60 14.68 -29.51
CA VAL A 405 -33.40 15.93 -30.25
C VAL A 405 -32.84 17.00 -29.34
N ALA A 406 -32.09 17.93 -29.91
CA ALA A 406 -31.65 19.12 -29.18
C ALA A 406 -32.85 20.01 -28.86
N LYS A 407 -33.03 20.39 -27.59
CA LYS A 407 -34.20 21.13 -27.08
C LYS A 407 -34.46 22.47 -27.78
N VAL A 408 -33.40 23.15 -28.24
CA VAL A 408 -33.49 24.50 -28.83
C VAL A 408 -33.52 24.46 -30.35
N THR A 409 -32.69 23.62 -30.98
CA THR A 409 -32.54 23.58 -32.45
C THR A 409 -33.40 22.48 -33.09
N ASN A 410 -33.99 21.59 -32.30
CA ASN A 410 -34.73 20.40 -32.74
C ASN A 410 -33.91 19.47 -33.66
N GLN A 411 -32.58 19.60 -33.64
CA GLN A 411 -31.66 18.76 -34.42
C GLN A 411 -31.62 17.34 -33.83
N LYS A 412 -31.61 16.34 -34.72
CA LYS A 412 -31.59 14.91 -34.39
C LYS A 412 -30.28 14.52 -33.71
N ILE A 413 -30.37 13.70 -32.66
CA ILE A 413 -29.21 13.16 -31.93
C ILE A 413 -29.39 11.65 -31.74
N ILE A 414 -28.33 10.89 -32.01
CA ILE A 414 -28.24 9.46 -31.70
C ILE A 414 -27.02 9.25 -30.81
N VAL A 415 -27.17 8.44 -29.78
CA VAL A 415 -26.07 7.98 -28.92
C VAL A 415 -26.04 6.46 -28.96
N GLU A 416 -24.89 5.87 -29.25
CA GLU A 416 -24.70 4.42 -29.24
C GLU A 416 -23.52 4.08 -28.36
N ILE A 417 -23.69 3.05 -27.54
CA ILE A 417 -22.61 2.45 -26.76
C ILE A 417 -22.43 0.98 -27.09
N ASN A 418 -21.19 0.54 -27.10
CA ASN A 418 -20.85 -0.88 -27.12
C ASN A 418 -19.56 -1.16 -26.35
N LEU A 419 -19.41 -2.37 -25.82
CA LEU A 419 -18.16 -2.82 -25.21
C LEU A 419 -17.34 -3.67 -26.16
N TYR A 420 -16.05 -3.34 -26.30
CA TYR A 420 -15.11 -4.15 -27.05
C TYR A 420 -13.69 -3.99 -26.48
N ASN A 421 -12.97 -5.10 -26.28
CA ASN A 421 -11.57 -5.12 -25.79
C ASN A 421 -11.31 -4.24 -24.56
N GLN A 422 -12.14 -4.35 -23.51
CA GLN A 422 -12.05 -3.52 -22.29
C GLN A 422 -12.16 -2.01 -22.53
N LYS A 423 -12.88 -1.64 -23.60
CA LYS A 423 -13.23 -0.26 -23.92
C LYS A 423 -14.74 -0.13 -24.04
N ILE A 424 -15.29 0.89 -23.40
CA ILE A 424 -16.65 1.39 -23.67
C ILE A 424 -16.52 2.35 -24.84
N ASN A 425 -16.98 1.93 -26.02
CA ASN A 425 -17.03 2.80 -27.18
C ASN A 425 -18.33 3.59 -27.16
N LEU A 426 -18.21 4.90 -27.37
CA LEU A 426 -19.31 5.85 -27.41
C LEU A 426 -19.33 6.50 -28.79
N ASN A 427 -20.46 6.42 -29.49
CA ASN A 427 -20.67 7.08 -30.76
C ASN A 427 -21.84 8.06 -30.64
N VAL A 428 -21.70 9.24 -31.21
CA VAL A 428 -22.74 10.29 -31.19
C VAL A 428 -22.92 10.86 -32.59
N TRP A 429 -24.12 10.72 -33.15
CA TRP A 429 -24.50 11.33 -34.43
C TRP A 429 -25.31 12.61 -34.20
N THR A 430 -24.87 13.71 -34.81
CA THR A 430 -25.54 15.02 -34.76
C THR A 430 -25.38 15.75 -36.10
N SER A 431 -26.07 16.88 -36.28
CA SER A 431 -25.90 17.70 -37.49
C SER A 431 -24.59 18.49 -37.53
N GLU A 432 -23.91 18.67 -36.39
CA GLU A 432 -22.68 19.46 -36.28
C GLU A 432 -21.63 18.75 -35.41
N LEU A 433 -20.42 18.58 -35.92
CA LEU A 433 -19.32 17.93 -35.16
C LEU A 433 -19.02 18.63 -33.84
N LYS A 434 -19.19 19.95 -33.76
CA LYS A 434 -19.05 20.72 -32.51
C LYS A 434 -20.00 20.24 -31.42
N GLN A 435 -21.25 19.91 -31.80
CA GLN A 435 -22.28 19.42 -30.89
C GLN A 435 -21.97 17.98 -30.47
N ALA A 436 -21.54 17.13 -31.41
CA ALA A 436 -21.07 15.77 -31.10
C ALA A 436 -19.89 15.81 -30.12
N THR A 437 -18.86 16.60 -30.37
CA THR A 437 -17.69 16.78 -29.49
C THR A 437 -18.09 17.19 -28.08
N GLY A 438 -18.98 18.17 -27.92
CA GLY A 438 -19.44 18.60 -26.60
C GLY A 438 -20.24 17.54 -25.86
N PHE A 439 -21.14 16.83 -26.56
CA PHE A 439 -21.97 15.83 -25.93
C PHE A 439 -21.19 14.55 -25.59
N ILE A 440 -20.27 14.12 -26.46
CA ILE A 440 -19.31 13.04 -26.18
C ILE A 440 -18.50 13.35 -24.93
N ALA A 441 -17.94 14.57 -24.83
CA ALA A 441 -17.16 14.98 -23.66
C ALA A 441 -17.99 14.86 -22.37
N TYR A 442 -19.24 15.33 -22.40
CA TYR A 442 -20.14 15.25 -21.25
C TYR A 442 -20.41 13.80 -20.81
N ILE A 443 -20.90 12.96 -21.73
CA ILE A 443 -21.24 11.56 -21.43
C ILE A 443 -20.00 10.77 -21.00
N ARG A 444 -18.89 10.95 -21.71
CA ARG A 444 -17.61 10.30 -21.39
C ARG A 444 -17.18 10.58 -19.96
N ASN A 445 -17.30 11.82 -19.49
CA ASN A 445 -16.90 12.14 -18.11
C ASN A 445 -17.83 11.52 -17.07
N LEU A 446 -19.14 11.51 -17.30
CA LEU A 446 -20.09 10.83 -16.40
C LEU A 446 -19.72 9.35 -16.25
N ILE A 447 -19.53 8.66 -17.38
CA ILE A 447 -19.14 7.24 -17.41
C ILE A 447 -17.79 7.04 -16.73
N LYS A 448 -16.78 7.86 -17.07
CA LYS A 448 -15.43 7.74 -16.52
C LYS A 448 -15.42 7.90 -15.00
N MET A 449 -16.11 8.91 -14.46
CA MET A 449 -16.21 9.13 -13.02
C MET A 449 -16.86 7.94 -12.31
N ALA A 450 -17.96 7.41 -12.86
CA ALA A 450 -18.65 6.27 -12.29
C ALA A 450 -17.80 4.98 -12.34
N VAL A 451 -17.09 4.74 -13.45
CA VAL A 451 -16.14 3.63 -13.59
C VAL A 451 -14.98 3.74 -12.61
N ASP A 452 -14.39 4.92 -12.45
CA ASP A 452 -13.26 5.13 -11.54
C ASP A 452 -13.70 4.98 -10.07
N ASN A 453 -14.91 5.41 -9.72
CA ASN A 453 -15.49 5.14 -8.40
C ASN A 453 -15.72 3.64 -8.15
N ALA A 454 -16.26 2.91 -9.13
CA ALA A 454 -16.46 1.47 -9.00
C ALA A 454 -15.15 0.71 -8.79
N LYS A 455 -14.07 1.10 -9.48
CA LYS A 455 -12.72 0.56 -9.25
C LYS A 455 -12.23 0.78 -7.82
N LEU A 456 -12.43 1.99 -7.28
CA LEU A 456 -12.01 2.31 -5.91
C LEU A 456 -12.76 1.48 -4.88
N VAL A 457 -14.06 1.25 -5.08
CA VAL A 457 -14.86 0.38 -4.23
C VAL A 457 -14.36 -1.06 -4.30
N GLN A 458 -14.14 -1.59 -5.50
CA GLN A 458 -13.63 -2.96 -5.69
C GLN A 458 -12.29 -3.19 -4.98
N VAL A 459 -11.34 -2.25 -5.10
CA VAL A 459 -10.05 -2.33 -4.40
C VAL A 459 -10.24 -2.35 -2.88
N LYS A 460 -11.13 -1.52 -2.34
CA LYS A 460 -11.42 -1.53 -0.89
C LYS A 460 -12.00 -2.87 -0.43
N VAL A 461 -12.90 -3.45 -1.20
CA VAL A 461 -13.50 -4.75 -0.92
C VAL A 461 -12.45 -5.87 -0.95
N GLU A 462 -11.57 -5.87 -1.95
CA GLU A 462 -10.44 -6.82 -2.02
C GLU A 462 -9.49 -6.68 -0.83
N THR A 463 -9.18 -5.45 -0.41
CA THR A 463 -8.35 -5.22 0.79
C THR A 463 -9.01 -5.72 2.08
N LEU A 464 -10.34 -5.58 2.21
CA LEU A 464 -11.10 -6.12 3.33
C LEU A 464 -11.05 -7.66 3.33
N GLY A 465 -11.24 -8.29 2.16
CA GLY A 465 -11.11 -9.74 2.00
C GLY A 465 -9.72 -10.23 2.41
N GLN A 466 -8.65 -9.56 1.99
CA GLN A 466 -7.28 -9.91 2.36
C GLN A 466 -7.05 -9.76 3.87
N ARG A 467 -7.55 -8.68 4.49
CA ARG A 467 -7.47 -8.49 5.95
C ARG A 467 -8.12 -9.63 6.72
N ILE A 468 -9.28 -10.12 6.28
CA ILE A 468 -9.96 -11.27 6.91
C ILE A 468 -9.10 -12.55 6.81
N ILE A 469 -8.44 -12.77 5.66
CA ILE A 469 -7.53 -13.92 5.50
C ILE A 469 -6.32 -13.79 6.42
N ASP A 470 -5.70 -12.61 6.43
CA ASP A 470 -4.53 -12.33 7.26
C ASP A 470 -4.84 -12.48 8.75
N SER A 471 -6.04 -12.09 9.19
CA SER A 471 -6.43 -12.24 10.59
C SER A 471 -6.53 -13.71 11.02
N PHE A 472 -7.05 -14.60 10.17
CA PHE A 472 -7.03 -16.04 10.47
C PHE A 472 -5.60 -16.61 10.55
N GLU A 473 -4.71 -16.22 9.64
CA GLU A 473 -3.32 -16.66 9.67
C GLU A 473 -2.57 -16.14 10.90
N ILE A 474 -2.81 -14.88 11.27
CA ILE A 474 -2.27 -14.28 12.49
C ILE A 474 -2.79 -15.03 13.72
N SER A 475 -4.10 -15.29 13.81
CA SER A 475 -4.68 -16.03 14.93
C SER A 475 -4.06 -17.41 15.09
N GLN A 476 -3.83 -18.14 14.00
CA GLN A 476 -3.18 -19.45 14.07
C GLN A 476 -1.77 -19.34 14.67
N ARG A 477 -0.98 -18.36 14.23
CA ARG A 477 0.37 -18.13 14.74
C ARG A 477 0.39 -17.71 16.21
N ILE A 478 -0.59 -16.93 16.65
CA ILE A 478 -0.72 -16.59 18.08
C ILE A 478 -1.07 -17.85 18.89
N LEU A 479 -1.94 -18.73 18.38
CA LEU A 479 -2.22 -20.03 19.01
C LEU A 479 -0.98 -20.92 19.07
N ASP A 480 -0.13 -20.87 18.05
CA ASP A 480 1.14 -21.61 18.03
C ASP A 480 2.08 -21.10 19.14
N ILE A 481 2.19 -19.77 19.37
CA ILE A 481 2.93 -19.22 20.53
C ILE A 481 2.33 -19.73 21.85
N PHE A 482 1.00 -19.70 21.98
CA PHE A 482 0.32 -20.19 23.18
C PHE A 482 0.68 -21.65 23.48
N ASN A 483 0.81 -22.49 22.44
CA ASN A 483 1.22 -23.88 22.59
C ASN A 483 2.73 -24.03 22.86
N PHE A 484 3.59 -23.21 22.25
CA PHE A 484 5.03 -23.20 22.53
C PHE A 484 5.31 -22.98 24.02
N CYS A 485 4.54 -22.09 24.65
CA CYS A 485 4.63 -21.83 26.07
C CYS A 485 4.35 -23.09 26.93
N LYS A 486 3.54 -24.03 26.45
CA LYS A 486 3.28 -25.31 27.15
C LYS A 486 4.37 -26.35 26.90
N GLU A 487 4.95 -26.32 25.71
CA GLU A 487 5.94 -27.31 25.25
C GLU A 487 7.37 -26.96 25.66
N ASN A 488 7.58 -25.82 26.34
CA ASN A 488 8.89 -25.31 26.74
C ASN A 488 9.86 -25.20 25.56
N MET A 489 9.38 -24.61 24.46
CA MET A 489 10.19 -24.36 23.26
C MET A 489 11.39 -23.44 23.52
N LEU A 490 12.33 -23.40 22.57
CA LEU A 490 13.49 -22.51 22.64
C LEU A 490 13.08 -21.07 22.34
N ILE A 491 13.70 -20.10 23.02
CA ILE A 491 13.41 -18.67 22.86
C ILE A 491 13.47 -18.21 21.39
N ASN A 492 14.36 -18.80 20.58
CA ASN A 492 14.48 -18.50 19.16
C ASN A 492 13.19 -18.80 18.36
N ASP A 493 12.45 -19.85 18.73
CA ASP A 493 11.21 -20.22 18.04
C ASP A 493 10.11 -19.17 18.29
N TYR A 494 10.05 -18.62 19.51
CA TYR A 494 9.18 -17.49 19.84
C TYR A 494 9.55 -16.24 19.06
N LEU A 495 10.84 -15.90 18.99
CA LEU A 495 11.31 -14.69 18.27
C LEU A 495 10.97 -14.73 16.78
N ILE A 496 11.11 -15.90 16.14
CA ILE A 496 10.73 -16.11 14.74
C ILE A 496 9.22 -15.86 14.58
N LEU A 497 8.41 -16.52 15.40
CA LEU A 497 6.96 -16.47 15.28
C LEU A 497 6.39 -15.09 15.62
N LEU A 498 6.91 -14.43 16.66
CA LEU A 498 6.61 -13.03 16.98
C LEU A 498 7.01 -12.09 15.83
N GLY A 499 8.14 -12.34 15.16
CA GLY A 499 8.55 -11.60 13.98
C GLY A 499 7.59 -11.77 12.79
N GLU A 500 7.13 -13.00 12.54
CA GLU A 500 6.14 -13.28 11.49
C GLU A 500 4.79 -12.62 11.79
N ILE A 501 4.34 -12.66 13.05
CA ILE A 501 3.10 -12.01 13.49
C ILE A 501 3.24 -10.49 13.35
N TYR A 502 4.34 -9.90 13.83
CA TYR A 502 4.62 -8.47 13.71
C TYR A 502 4.51 -7.99 12.26
N ASN A 503 5.23 -8.62 11.33
CA ASN A 503 5.26 -8.20 9.93
C ASN A 503 3.87 -8.25 9.27
N ARG A 504 3.05 -9.22 9.67
CA ARG A 504 1.68 -9.37 9.15
C ARG A 504 0.73 -8.35 9.76
N LEU A 505 0.84 -8.09 11.06
CA LEU A 505 0.06 -7.05 11.74
C LEU A 505 0.40 -5.67 11.19
N GLU A 506 1.68 -5.32 11.06
CA GLU A 506 2.11 -4.02 10.51
C GLU A 506 1.57 -3.80 9.09
N ARG A 507 1.57 -4.85 8.26
CA ARG A 507 1.06 -4.80 6.90
C ARG A 507 -0.45 -4.62 6.82
N SER A 508 -1.21 -5.36 7.63
CA SER A 508 -2.67 -5.52 7.45
C SER A 508 -3.50 -4.73 8.47
N PHE A 509 -2.92 -4.43 9.63
CA PHE A 509 -3.52 -3.81 10.82
C PHE A 509 -2.54 -2.86 11.55
N PRO A 510 -1.99 -1.82 10.90
CA PRO A 510 -0.89 -1.01 11.45
C PRO A 510 -1.23 -0.29 12.77
N ASP A 511 -2.52 -0.03 13.03
CA ASP A 511 -2.97 0.73 14.21
C ASP A 511 -3.35 -0.16 15.41
N ILE A 512 -3.11 -1.49 15.33
CA ILE A 512 -3.48 -2.41 16.40
C ILE A 512 -2.44 -2.39 17.53
N LYS A 513 -2.91 -2.23 18.77
CA LYS A 513 -2.07 -2.20 19.98
C LYS A 513 -1.16 -3.43 20.15
N CYS A 514 -1.55 -4.58 19.59
CA CYS A 514 -0.74 -5.81 19.67
C CYS A 514 0.67 -5.64 19.09
N ILE A 515 0.88 -4.71 18.16
CA ILE A 515 2.20 -4.48 17.53
C ILE A 515 3.22 -4.03 18.57
N ASP A 516 2.88 -3.03 19.38
CA ASP A 516 3.75 -2.49 20.43
C ASP A 516 4.05 -3.57 21.48
N GLU A 517 3.01 -4.29 21.91
CA GLU A 517 3.13 -5.38 22.89
C GLU A 517 4.05 -6.51 22.36
N ILE A 518 3.98 -6.84 21.07
CA ILE A 518 4.87 -7.84 20.45
C ILE A 518 6.32 -7.35 20.37
N LEU A 519 6.55 -6.07 20.07
CA LEU A 519 7.89 -5.48 20.07
C LEU A 519 8.51 -5.54 21.46
N GLU A 520 7.78 -5.16 22.49
CA GLU A 520 8.22 -5.28 23.89
C GLU A 520 8.63 -6.72 24.23
N TRP A 521 7.83 -7.72 23.82
CA TRP A 521 8.19 -9.12 24.02
C TRP A 521 9.44 -9.54 23.26
N LYS A 522 9.64 -9.07 22.02
CA LYS A 522 10.85 -9.35 21.26
C LYS A 522 12.09 -8.73 21.91
N GLU A 523 11.98 -7.54 22.49
CA GLU A 523 13.05 -6.90 23.25
C GLU A 523 13.39 -7.70 24.53
N ILE A 524 12.39 -8.02 25.35
CA ILE A 524 12.55 -8.85 26.56
C ILE A 524 13.27 -10.16 26.24
N LEU A 525 12.86 -10.84 25.17
CA LEU A 525 13.44 -12.13 24.78
C LEU A 525 14.86 -12.03 24.21
N ASN A 526 15.21 -10.92 23.55
CA ASN A 526 16.54 -10.70 22.97
C ASN A 526 17.57 -10.22 24.00
N ASP A 527 17.17 -9.32 24.90
CA ASP A 527 18.10 -8.64 25.82
C ASP A 527 18.38 -9.46 27.07
N GLU A 528 17.39 -10.16 27.60
CA GLU A 528 17.51 -10.86 28.89
C GLU A 528 18.01 -12.31 28.75
N TYR A 529 17.96 -12.91 27.56
CA TYR A 529 18.19 -14.35 27.38
C TYR A 529 19.12 -14.70 26.22
N ARG A 530 19.88 -15.79 26.39
CA ARG A 530 20.81 -16.30 25.37
C ARG A 530 20.10 -17.25 24.39
N ILE A 531 20.57 -17.24 23.15
CA ILE A 531 20.18 -18.20 22.10
C ILE A 531 20.41 -19.64 22.61
N GLY A 532 19.40 -20.50 22.47
CA GLY A 532 19.44 -21.91 22.88
C GLY A 532 18.91 -22.22 24.29
N VAL A 533 18.33 -21.23 24.98
CA VAL A 533 17.66 -21.41 26.28
C VAL A 533 16.15 -21.46 26.09
N THR A 534 15.45 -22.20 26.95
CA THR A 534 13.99 -22.24 27.02
C THR A 534 13.43 -21.06 27.81
N LEU A 535 12.19 -20.68 27.54
CA LEU A 535 11.54 -19.57 28.24
C LEU A 535 11.28 -19.93 29.71
N PRO A 536 11.66 -19.09 30.71
CA PRO A 536 11.33 -19.33 32.11
C PRO A 536 9.82 -19.46 32.33
N GLU A 537 9.41 -20.34 33.26
CA GLU A 537 7.99 -20.67 33.51
C GLU A 537 7.12 -19.42 33.76
N PHE A 538 7.61 -18.46 34.56
CA PHE A 538 6.85 -17.25 34.87
C PHE A 538 6.63 -16.36 33.63
N LEU A 539 7.63 -16.23 32.74
CA LEU A 539 7.48 -15.51 31.47
C LEU A 539 6.59 -16.27 30.50
N SER A 540 6.68 -17.60 30.50
CA SER A 540 5.82 -18.46 29.69
C SER A 540 4.34 -18.26 30.05
N ILE A 541 4.00 -18.24 31.34
CA ILE A 541 2.63 -17.98 31.80
C ILE A 541 2.18 -16.56 31.44
N LYS A 542 3.06 -15.57 31.57
CA LYS A 542 2.76 -14.17 31.20
C LYS A 542 2.53 -14.02 29.68
N LEU A 543 3.33 -14.68 28.85
CA LEU A 543 3.16 -14.69 27.39
C LEU A 543 1.89 -15.45 26.97
N GLN A 544 1.54 -16.55 27.64
CA GLN A 544 0.26 -17.24 27.42
C GLN A 544 -0.93 -16.32 27.69
N PHE A 545 -0.90 -15.52 28.76
CA PHE A 545 -1.95 -14.54 29.02
C PHE A 545 -2.02 -13.50 27.91
N GLN A 546 -0.87 -12.94 27.52
CA GLN A 546 -0.80 -11.90 26.49
C GLN A 546 -1.33 -12.40 25.14
N THR A 547 -1.01 -13.64 24.76
CA THR A 547 -1.50 -14.25 23.51
C THR A 547 -3.03 -14.43 23.50
N LEU A 548 -3.67 -14.70 24.63
CA LEU A 548 -5.14 -14.70 24.72
C LEU A 548 -5.73 -13.31 24.45
N ASP A 549 -5.13 -12.26 25.01
CA ASP A 549 -5.56 -10.88 24.75
C ASP A 549 -5.38 -10.51 23.26
N TRP A 550 -4.24 -10.86 22.67
CA TRP A 550 -4.01 -10.68 21.23
C TRP A 550 -5.03 -11.44 20.37
N LEU A 551 -5.34 -12.71 20.70
CA LEU A 551 -6.34 -13.50 19.98
C LEU A 551 -7.72 -12.85 20.02
N ASN A 552 -8.14 -12.35 21.19
CA ASN A 552 -9.42 -11.68 21.35
C ASN A 552 -9.49 -10.40 20.50
N LYS A 553 -8.45 -9.55 20.53
CA LYS A 553 -8.36 -8.34 19.70
C LYS A 553 -8.46 -8.67 18.20
N ILE A 554 -7.77 -9.72 17.75
CA ILE A 554 -7.80 -10.14 16.34
C ILE A 554 -9.16 -10.72 15.96
N LEU A 555 -9.79 -11.48 16.84
CA LEU A 555 -11.13 -12.01 16.64
C LEU A 555 -12.16 -10.87 16.44
N GLU A 556 -12.13 -9.84 17.28
CA GLU A 556 -13.06 -8.70 17.17
C GLU A 556 -12.86 -7.89 15.88
N ILE A 557 -11.60 -7.67 15.46
CA ILE A 557 -11.29 -7.05 14.17
C ILE A 557 -11.77 -7.94 13.01
N THR A 558 -11.61 -9.25 13.12
CA THR A 558 -12.06 -10.21 12.09
C THR A 558 -13.57 -10.12 11.89
N LYS A 559 -14.36 -10.12 12.98
CA LYS A 559 -15.82 -9.95 12.93
C LYS A 559 -16.21 -8.63 12.28
N THR A 560 -15.56 -7.54 12.69
CA THR A 560 -15.83 -6.19 12.16
C THR A 560 -15.56 -6.11 10.66
N ASN A 561 -14.41 -6.63 10.21
CA ASN A 561 -14.06 -6.65 8.79
C ASN A 561 -14.97 -7.58 7.99
N ALA A 562 -15.34 -8.74 8.53
CA ALA A 562 -16.27 -9.66 7.88
C ALA A 562 -17.65 -9.01 7.68
N GLN A 563 -18.15 -8.29 8.68
CA GLN A 563 -19.41 -7.55 8.53
C GLN A 563 -19.31 -6.46 7.46
N ALA A 564 -18.24 -5.65 7.46
CA ALA A 564 -18.02 -4.62 6.45
C ALA A 564 -17.87 -5.21 5.03
N TYR A 565 -17.21 -6.36 4.91
CA TYR A 565 -17.07 -7.09 3.66
C TYR A 565 -18.44 -7.55 3.14
N LYS A 566 -19.27 -8.19 3.99
CA LYS A 566 -20.63 -8.62 3.61
C LYS A 566 -21.51 -7.47 3.15
N ASN A 567 -21.52 -6.35 3.90
CA ASN A 567 -22.28 -5.16 3.55
C ASN A 567 -21.89 -4.56 2.19
N SER A 568 -20.69 -4.89 1.67
CA SER A 568 -20.24 -4.43 0.35
C SER A 568 -20.89 -5.19 -0.82
N PHE A 569 -21.67 -6.25 -0.55
CA PHE A 569 -22.28 -7.13 -1.56
C PHE A 569 -23.79 -7.32 -1.36
N ASP A 570 -24.50 -6.42 -0.65
CA ASP A 570 -25.91 -6.55 -0.23
C ASP A 570 -26.91 -6.90 -1.38
N ASP A 571 -26.53 -6.69 -2.64
CA ASP A 571 -27.33 -7.00 -3.84
C ASP A 571 -26.98 -8.34 -4.55
N GLN A 572 -26.05 -9.13 -4.00
CA GLN A 572 -25.58 -10.38 -4.61
C GLN A 572 -25.80 -11.57 -3.67
N GLU A 573 -26.45 -12.63 -4.16
CA GLU A 573 -26.56 -13.92 -3.46
C GLU A 573 -25.18 -14.61 -3.40
N ILE A 574 -24.27 -14.09 -2.60
CA ILE A 574 -22.96 -14.70 -2.33
C ILE A 574 -23.04 -15.44 -0.98
N PRO A 575 -22.79 -16.76 -0.95
CA PRO A 575 -22.76 -17.49 0.31
C PRO A 575 -21.48 -17.17 1.10
N PHE A 576 -21.64 -16.46 2.23
CA PHE A 576 -20.55 -16.13 3.16
C PHE A 576 -20.29 -17.20 4.24
N GLU A 577 -20.96 -18.36 4.15
CA GLU A 577 -20.94 -19.43 5.16
C GLU A 577 -19.52 -19.86 5.57
N LYS A 578 -18.57 -19.90 4.63
CA LYS A 578 -17.18 -20.29 4.92
C LYS A 578 -16.48 -19.31 5.85
N ILE A 579 -16.75 -18.01 5.72
CA ILE A 579 -16.17 -16.98 6.60
C ILE A 579 -16.74 -17.14 8.00
N ASP A 580 -18.06 -17.32 8.10
CA ASP A 580 -18.77 -17.47 9.38
C ASP A 580 -18.35 -18.72 10.14
N LEU A 581 -18.20 -19.85 9.44
CA LEU A 581 -17.70 -21.08 10.03
C LEU A 581 -16.30 -20.89 10.64
N ARG A 582 -15.41 -20.21 9.91
CA ARG A 582 -14.02 -20.02 10.35
C ARG A 582 -13.89 -19.02 11.50
N ILE A 583 -14.75 -18.00 11.55
CA ILE A 583 -14.87 -17.12 12.72
C ILE A 583 -15.32 -17.92 13.93
N LYS A 584 -16.35 -18.76 13.78
CA LYS A 584 -16.87 -19.60 14.87
C LYS A 584 -15.83 -20.61 15.37
N GLU A 585 -15.03 -21.19 14.48
CA GLU A 585 -13.89 -22.04 14.84
C GLU A 585 -12.86 -21.28 15.68
N LEU A 586 -12.50 -20.05 15.27
CA LEU A 586 -11.59 -19.20 16.02
C LEU A 586 -12.14 -18.83 17.41
N GLU A 587 -13.43 -18.48 17.51
CA GLU A 587 -14.10 -18.22 18.79
C GLU A 587 -14.03 -19.43 19.73
N ASN A 588 -14.33 -20.62 19.21
CA ASN A 588 -14.28 -21.86 19.98
C ASN A 588 -12.86 -22.14 20.48
N ASN A 589 -11.85 -21.98 19.62
CA ASN A 589 -10.44 -22.17 19.98
C ASN A 589 -10.01 -21.17 21.06
N TYR A 590 -10.37 -19.90 20.92
CA TYR A 590 -10.11 -18.88 21.94
C TYR A 590 -10.71 -19.26 23.29
N HIS A 591 -11.99 -19.64 23.34
CA HIS A 591 -12.64 -20.02 24.59
C HIS A 591 -12.04 -21.30 25.20
N TYR A 592 -11.69 -22.28 24.36
CA TYR A 592 -11.04 -23.50 24.79
C TYR A 592 -9.68 -23.25 25.45
N GLU A 593 -8.82 -22.47 24.80
CA GLU A 593 -7.49 -22.16 25.35
C GLU A 593 -7.56 -21.22 26.56
N MET A 594 -8.49 -20.26 26.58
CA MET A 594 -8.75 -19.41 27.75
C MET A 594 -9.12 -20.24 28.98
N LYS A 595 -9.98 -21.25 28.82
CA LYS A 595 -10.36 -22.16 29.91
C LYS A 595 -9.14 -22.95 30.39
N ARG A 596 -8.36 -23.52 29.47
CA ARG A 596 -7.17 -24.31 29.78
C ARG A 596 -6.09 -23.49 30.50
N TYR A 597 -5.86 -22.25 30.06
CA TYR A 597 -4.98 -21.30 30.76
C TYR A 597 -5.46 -21.03 32.18
N SER A 598 -6.76 -20.72 32.33
CA SER A 598 -7.34 -20.40 33.63
C SER A 598 -7.14 -21.53 34.63
N GLN A 599 -7.20 -22.78 34.17
CA GLN A 599 -6.94 -23.98 34.98
C GLN A 599 -5.46 -24.17 35.33
N SER A 600 -4.54 -23.84 34.42
CA SER A 600 -3.10 -24.05 34.63
C SER A 600 -2.50 -23.11 35.68
N ILE A 601 -3.10 -21.94 35.89
CA ILE A 601 -2.62 -20.94 36.84
C ILE A 601 -3.18 -21.11 38.27
N LEU A 602 -4.21 -21.95 38.48
CA LEU A 602 -4.78 -22.21 39.80
C LEU A 602 -3.73 -22.82 40.72
N LYS A 603 -3.55 -22.30 41.94
CA LYS A 603 -2.67 -22.94 42.95
C LYS A 603 -3.45 -23.37 44.17
N TYR A 604 -4.21 -22.46 44.75
CA TYR A 604 -4.87 -22.69 46.04
C TYR A 604 -6.12 -21.83 46.16
N LEU A 605 -7.20 -22.38 46.71
CA LEU A 605 -8.42 -21.65 47.04
C LEU A 605 -8.74 -21.82 48.52
N MET A 606 -9.09 -20.71 49.17
CA MET A 606 -9.44 -20.65 50.58
C MET A 606 -10.75 -19.94 50.77
N VAL A 607 -11.63 -20.49 51.59
CA VAL A 607 -12.84 -19.84 52.06
C VAL A 607 -12.69 -19.56 53.54
N ILE A 608 -12.85 -18.30 53.91
CA ILE A 608 -12.64 -17.75 55.24
C ILE A 608 -13.98 -17.21 55.75
N HIS A 609 -14.38 -17.58 56.95
CA HIS A 609 -15.58 -17.02 57.57
C HIS A 609 -15.31 -15.60 58.08
N LYS A 610 -16.08 -14.61 57.62
CA LYS A 610 -15.82 -13.18 57.91
C LYS A 610 -15.94 -12.85 59.40
N GLY A 611 -16.89 -13.47 60.11
CA GLY A 611 -17.13 -13.16 61.51
C GLY A 611 -16.05 -13.69 62.47
N THR A 612 -15.29 -14.72 62.07
CA THR A 612 -14.30 -15.38 62.94
C THR A 612 -12.87 -15.34 62.39
N GLY A 613 -12.69 -15.06 61.11
CA GLY A 613 -11.40 -15.14 60.43
C GLY A 613 -10.88 -16.56 60.22
N LEU A 614 -11.65 -17.59 60.56
CA LEU A 614 -11.25 -18.99 60.42
C LEU A 614 -11.38 -19.45 58.96
N THR A 615 -10.37 -20.16 58.46
CA THR A 615 -10.43 -20.88 57.18
C THR A 615 -11.39 -22.07 57.35
N ILE A 616 -12.56 -21.99 56.70
CA ILE A 616 -13.63 -22.99 56.82
C ILE A 616 -13.58 -24.04 55.71
N TYR A 617 -12.99 -23.70 54.57
CA TYR A 617 -12.78 -24.61 53.46
C TYR A 617 -11.50 -24.25 52.71
N GLU A 618 -10.82 -25.27 52.16
CA GLU A 618 -9.62 -25.08 51.37
C GLU A 618 -9.49 -26.14 50.26
N LYS A 619 -8.87 -25.75 49.15
CA LYS A 619 -8.55 -26.64 48.04
C LYS A 619 -7.19 -26.30 47.46
N ALA A 620 -6.26 -27.25 47.53
CA ALA A 620 -5.02 -27.23 46.77
C ALA A 620 -5.24 -27.78 45.36
N PHE A 621 -4.82 -27.04 44.33
CA PHE A 621 -4.81 -27.50 42.94
C PHE A 621 -3.45 -28.12 42.57
N PHE A 622 -2.35 -27.63 43.16
CA PHE A 622 -0.99 -28.16 42.97
C PHE A 622 -0.19 -28.16 44.29
N LYS A 623 0.88 -28.98 44.36
CA LYS A 623 1.85 -29.00 45.47
C LYS A 623 3.03 -28.04 45.18
N PRO A 624 3.78 -27.53 46.20
CA PRO A 624 3.66 -27.78 47.64
C PRO A 624 2.57 -26.96 48.33
N PHE A 625 2.16 -27.42 49.52
CA PHE A 625 1.12 -26.79 50.33
C PHE A 625 1.65 -25.52 51.00
N ILE A 626 0.83 -24.47 51.01
CA ILE A 626 1.02 -23.31 51.87
C ILE A 626 0.20 -23.55 53.14
N ASP A 627 0.74 -23.17 54.31
CA ASP A 627 0.01 -23.24 55.57
C ASP A 627 -1.23 -22.32 55.51
N PRO A 628 -2.45 -22.89 55.53
CA PRO A 628 -3.70 -22.14 55.38
C PRO A 628 -3.96 -21.18 56.53
N ASP A 629 -3.55 -21.53 57.75
CA ASP A 629 -3.76 -20.69 58.92
C ASP A 629 -2.83 -19.47 58.89
N LEU A 630 -1.62 -19.64 58.36
CA LEU A 630 -0.68 -18.54 58.14
C LEU A 630 -1.21 -17.53 57.12
N VAL A 631 -1.74 -18.02 55.98
CA VAL A 631 -2.28 -17.15 54.93
C VAL A 631 -3.58 -16.48 55.38
N GLY A 632 -4.48 -17.21 56.03
CA GLY A 632 -5.74 -16.68 56.56
C GLY A 632 -5.50 -15.58 57.60
N GLY A 633 -4.56 -15.81 58.54
CA GLY A 633 -4.16 -14.81 59.53
C GLY A 633 -3.52 -13.57 58.89
N PHE A 634 -2.64 -13.76 57.90
CA PHE A 634 -2.02 -12.66 57.16
C PHE A 634 -3.03 -11.79 56.41
N LEU A 635 -3.96 -12.41 55.66
CA LEU A 635 -5.00 -11.69 54.91
C LEU A 635 -5.94 -10.93 55.85
N THR A 636 -6.28 -11.53 57.00
CA THR A 636 -7.11 -10.87 58.03
C THR A 636 -6.38 -9.66 58.62
N ALA A 637 -5.08 -9.80 58.92
CA ALA A 637 -4.26 -8.72 59.45
C ALA A 637 -4.13 -7.53 58.48
N ILE A 638 -3.86 -7.79 57.19
CA ILE A 638 -3.78 -6.69 56.20
C ILE A 638 -5.15 -6.01 56.04
N GLN A 639 -6.25 -6.76 56.12
CA GLN A 639 -7.57 -6.15 56.02
C GLN A 639 -7.89 -5.22 57.19
N SER A 640 -7.57 -5.66 58.42
CA SER A 640 -7.71 -4.84 59.62
C SER A 640 -6.93 -3.54 59.45
N PHE A 641 -5.68 -3.65 59.00
CA PHE A 641 -4.82 -2.50 58.72
C PHE A 641 -5.39 -1.56 57.65
N GLY A 642 -5.89 -2.10 56.53
CA GLY A 642 -6.50 -1.30 55.47
C GLY A 642 -7.76 -0.54 55.92
N SER A 643 -8.60 -1.19 56.73
CA SER A 643 -9.82 -0.58 57.28
C SER A 643 -9.52 0.51 58.30
N GLU A 644 -8.47 0.33 59.11
CA GLU A 644 -7.98 1.33 60.07
C GLU A 644 -7.41 2.57 59.35
N ILE A 645 -6.65 2.40 58.27
CA ILE A 645 -6.11 3.51 57.47
C ILE A 645 -7.21 4.28 56.73
N SER A 646 -8.15 3.56 56.11
CA SER A 646 -9.16 4.16 55.24
C SER A 646 -10.34 4.77 56.01
N SER A 647 -10.39 4.59 57.34
CA SER A 647 -11.48 5.07 58.23
C SER A 647 -12.89 4.65 57.78
N THR A 648 -12.96 3.69 56.86
CA THR A 648 -14.17 3.15 56.23
C THR A 648 -13.95 1.66 56.02
N GLU A 649 -15.03 0.88 56.04
CA GLU A 649 -14.92 -0.56 55.79
C GLU A 649 -14.51 -0.78 54.32
N THR A 650 -13.26 -1.14 54.12
CA THR A 650 -12.71 -1.47 52.79
C THR A 650 -12.49 -2.96 52.69
N SER A 651 -12.36 -3.49 51.48
CA SER A 651 -11.91 -4.85 51.22
C SER A 651 -10.78 -4.85 50.21
N MET A 652 -9.70 -5.55 50.52
CA MET A 652 -8.65 -5.82 49.55
C MET A 652 -9.23 -6.74 48.48
N LYS A 653 -9.16 -6.31 47.21
CA LYS A 653 -9.60 -7.13 46.08
C LYS A 653 -8.49 -7.99 45.48
N LYS A 654 -7.25 -7.48 45.52
CA LYS A 654 -6.12 -8.10 44.84
C LYS A 654 -4.82 -7.84 45.57
N LEU A 655 -3.97 -8.86 45.64
CA LEU A 655 -2.58 -8.77 46.06
C LEU A 655 -1.69 -9.34 44.95
N VAL A 656 -0.71 -8.58 44.46
CA VAL A 656 0.28 -9.05 43.48
C VAL A 656 1.64 -9.14 44.16
N TYR A 657 2.28 -10.31 44.10
CA TYR A 657 3.63 -10.52 44.63
C TYR A 657 4.50 -11.31 43.66
N LYS A 658 5.35 -10.58 42.92
CA LYS A 658 6.24 -11.12 41.88
C LYS A 658 5.51 -12.06 40.93
N ASN A 659 5.63 -13.38 41.14
CA ASN A 659 5.20 -14.42 40.21
C ASN A 659 3.84 -15.04 40.58
N PHE A 660 3.25 -14.63 41.71
CA PHE A 660 1.91 -15.07 42.09
C PHE A 660 1.04 -13.87 42.48
N GLN A 661 -0.25 -14.10 42.45
CA GLN A 661 -1.24 -13.11 42.88
C GLN A 661 -2.37 -13.81 43.65
N ILE A 662 -3.04 -13.05 44.51
CA ILE A 662 -4.19 -13.47 45.28
C ILE A 662 -5.36 -12.59 44.86
N GLU A 663 -6.38 -13.21 44.27
CA GLU A 663 -7.65 -12.57 43.96
C GLU A 663 -8.63 -12.87 45.09
N ILE A 664 -9.24 -11.82 45.65
CA ILE A 664 -10.12 -11.91 46.82
C ILE A 664 -11.52 -11.48 46.41
N GLU A 665 -12.49 -12.34 46.68
CA GLU A 665 -13.90 -12.08 46.45
C GLU A 665 -14.67 -12.22 47.76
N ASP A 666 -15.45 -11.20 48.09
CA ASP A 666 -16.19 -11.08 49.34
C ASP A 666 -17.67 -11.41 49.12
N GLY A 667 -18.21 -12.36 49.88
CA GLY A 667 -19.64 -12.61 50.03
C GLY A 667 -20.22 -11.90 51.26
N ASP A 668 -21.46 -12.21 51.63
CA ASP A 668 -22.11 -11.65 52.81
C ASP A 668 -21.49 -12.20 54.13
N TYR A 669 -21.13 -13.48 54.16
CA TYR A 669 -20.64 -14.22 55.33
C TYR A 669 -19.24 -14.79 55.16
N ILE A 670 -18.79 -15.00 53.91
CA ILE A 670 -17.48 -15.56 53.61
C ILE A 670 -16.60 -14.59 52.81
N ARG A 671 -15.31 -14.85 52.88
CA ARG A 671 -14.29 -14.28 52.01
C ARG A 671 -13.58 -15.43 51.32
N THR A 672 -13.46 -15.36 50.01
CA THR A 672 -12.73 -16.37 49.24
C THR A 672 -11.45 -15.76 48.68
N ALA A 673 -10.31 -16.40 48.95
CA ALA A 673 -9.01 -16.03 48.41
C ALA A 673 -8.55 -17.10 47.41
N LEU A 674 -8.34 -16.70 46.16
CA LEU A 674 -7.85 -17.55 45.08
C LEU A 674 -6.40 -17.16 44.75
N ILE A 675 -5.47 -18.07 45.05
CA ILE A 675 -4.04 -17.91 44.80
C ILE A 675 -3.72 -18.48 43.42
N LEU A 676 -3.08 -17.65 42.58
CA LEU A 676 -2.78 -17.93 41.18
C LEU A 676 -1.30 -17.71 40.88
N ASN A 677 -0.73 -18.50 39.97
CA ASN A 677 0.65 -18.38 39.48
C ASN A 677 0.77 -17.60 38.16
N GLY A 678 -0.23 -16.76 37.87
CA GLY A 678 -0.36 -16.01 36.63
C GLY A 678 -1.56 -15.08 36.71
N GLU A 679 -1.71 -14.20 35.73
CA GLU A 679 -2.80 -13.22 35.64
C GLU A 679 -4.15 -13.90 35.40
N PRO A 680 -5.26 -13.45 36.01
CA PRO A 680 -6.53 -14.15 35.90
C PRO A 680 -7.26 -13.72 34.62
N THR A 681 -7.92 -14.64 33.95
CA THR A 681 -8.86 -14.26 32.88
C THR A 681 -10.12 -13.65 33.50
N GLU A 682 -10.82 -12.78 32.77
CA GLU A 682 -12.13 -12.28 33.22
C GLU A 682 -13.13 -13.42 33.47
N HIS A 683 -13.04 -14.50 32.69
CA HIS A 683 -13.85 -15.69 32.88
C HIS A 683 -13.61 -16.30 34.26
N LEU A 684 -12.34 -16.46 34.66
CA LEU A 684 -11.97 -17.02 35.95
C LEU A 684 -12.48 -16.16 37.12
N LEU A 685 -12.39 -14.83 37.01
CA LEU A 685 -12.93 -13.92 38.03
C LEU A 685 -14.45 -14.03 38.16
N LYS A 686 -15.17 -14.12 37.03
CA LYS A 686 -16.63 -14.35 37.02
C LYS A 686 -17.00 -15.70 37.64
N GLN A 687 -16.18 -16.73 37.41
CA GLN A 687 -16.36 -18.05 38.04
C GLN A 687 -16.14 -17.99 39.56
N LEU A 688 -15.14 -17.27 40.04
CA LEU A 688 -14.91 -17.04 41.47
C LEU A 688 -16.11 -16.34 42.13
N GLN A 689 -16.64 -15.29 41.50
CA GLN A 689 -17.85 -14.60 41.97
C GLN A 689 -19.07 -15.51 42.05
N LYS A 690 -19.25 -16.35 41.03
CA LYS A 690 -20.33 -17.33 40.99
C LYS A 690 -20.16 -18.37 42.10
N TYR A 691 -18.95 -18.86 42.31
CA TYR A 691 -18.60 -19.79 43.38
C TYR A 691 -18.94 -19.24 44.76
N VAL A 692 -18.54 -18.00 45.07
CA VAL A 692 -18.84 -17.37 46.37
C VAL A 692 -20.34 -17.35 46.65
N LYS A 693 -21.14 -16.92 45.66
CA LYS A 693 -22.60 -16.88 45.78
C LYS A 693 -23.21 -18.27 45.97
N GLU A 694 -22.75 -19.27 45.21
CA GLU A 694 -23.25 -20.64 45.31
C GLU A 694 -22.85 -21.29 46.64
N PHE A 695 -21.65 -21.03 47.14
CA PHE A 695 -21.18 -21.51 48.43
C PHE A 695 -22.04 -20.95 49.58
N GLU A 696 -22.28 -19.63 49.59
CA GLU A 696 -23.12 -19.00 50.61
C GLU A 696 -24.55 -19.49 50.57
N ASN A 697 -25.14 -19.63 49.40
CA ASN A 697 -26.49 -20.16 49.26
C ASN A 697 -26.59 -21.60 49.77
N THR A 698 -25.57 -22.42 49.52
CA THR A 698 -25.53 -23.83 49.93
C THR A 698 -25.38 -23.97 51.45
N PHE A 699 -24.53 -23.16 52.08
CA PHE A 699 -24.19 -23.29 53.50
C PHE A 699 -24.73 -22.18 54.39
N ARG A 700 -25.71 -21.40 53.92
CA ARG A 700 -26.23 -20.19 54.59
C ARG A 700 -26.52 -20.37 56.07
N GLU A 701 -27.28 -21.42 56.42
CA GLU A 701 -27.65 -21.72 57.80
C GLU A 701 -26.43 -22.01 58.68
N ASN A 702 -25.42 -22.71 58.14
CA ASN A 702 -24.19 -23.04 58.86
C ASN A 702 -23.26 -21.84 59.02
N LEU A 703 -23.28 -20.90 58.07
CA LEU A 703 -22.51 -19.66 58.11
C LEU A 703 -23.11 -18.66 59.10
N ILE A 704 -24.44 -18.52 59.14
CA ILE A 704 -25.14 -17.64 60.09
C ILE A 704 -25.03 -18.20 61.52
N ASN A 705 -25.34 -19.49 61.70
CA ASN A 705 -25.34 -20.16 63.01
C ASN A 705 -24.01 -20.90 63.24
N TRP A 706 -22.90 -20.16 63.15
CA TRP A 706 -21.57 -20.75 63.17
C TRP A 706 -21.27 -21.52 64.47
N SER A 707 -21.14 -22.85 64.36
CA SER A 707 -20.95 -23.77 65.49
C SER A 707 -19.49 -24.20 65.71
N GLY A 708 -18.57 -23.78 64.85
CA GLY A 708 -17.17 -24.25 64.84
C GLY A 708 -16.96 -25.59 64.12
N ASN A 709 -18.02 -26.24 63.62
CA ASN A 709 -17.90 -27.54 62.95
C ASN A 709 -17.48 -27.42 61.48
N LEU A 710 -16.17 -27.60 61.22
CA LEU A 710 -15.59 -27.56 59.87
C LEU A 710 -16.01 -28.73 58.95
N GLN A 711 -16.50 -29.85 59.49
CA GLN A 711 -16.82 -31.03 58.68
C GLN A 711 -17.98 -30.78 57.72
N VAL A 712 -18.87 -29.84 58.06
CA VAL A 712 -20.04 -29.51 57.23
C VAL A 712 -19.63 -28.93 55.87
N PHE A 713 -18.48 -28.27 55.79
CA PHE A 713 -17.97 -27.70 54.53
C PHE A 713 -17.06 -28.66 53.76
N LYS A 714 -16.64 -29.78 54.36
CA LYS A 714 -15.71 -30.76 53.73
C LYS A 714 -16.41 -31.82 52.88
N SER A 715 -17.74 -31.95 52.97
CA SER A 715 -18.49 -32.88 52.12
C SER A 715 -18.40 -32.42 50.66
N LYS A 716 -17.89 -33.31 49.77
CA LYS A 716 -17.64 -33.10 48.33
C LYS A 716 -18.33 -31.86 47.77
N ASP A 717 -17.57 -30.79 47.61
CA ASP A 717 -18.05 -29.59 46.92
C ASP A 717 -18.09 -29.87 45.41
N GLU A 718 -19.17 -30.52 44.96
CA GLU A 718 -19.44 -30.77 43.54
C GLU A 718 -19.57 -29.48 42.73
N ASN A 719 -19.75 -28.32 43.37
CA ASN A 719 -19.82 -27.03 42.68
C ASN A 719 -18.42 -26.53 42.29
N LEU A 720 -17.38 -26.89 43.04
CA LEU A 720 -16.01 -26.48 42.77
C LEU A 720 -15.46 -27.14 41.49
N GLU A 721 -15.71 -28.44 41.28
CA GLU A 721 -15.34 -29.16 40.05
C GLU A 721 -16.13 -28.70 38.80
N LYS A 722 -17.30 -28.09 38.99
CA LYS A 722 -18.09 -27.51 37.89
C LYS A 722 -17.60 -26.13 37.46
N ILE A 723 -16.91 -25.41 38.37
CA ILE A 723 -16.55 -24.01 38.21
C ILE A 723 -15.07 -23.83 37.81
N PHE A 724 -14.17 -24.64 38.38
CA PHE A 724 -12.72 -24.53 38.18
C PHE A 724 -12.13 -25.72 37.41
#